data_AF-A0A7C6PKA0-F1
#
_entry.id   AF-A0A7C6PKA0-F1
#
_cell.length_a   1.000
_cell.length_b   1.000
_cell.length_c   1.000
_cell.angle_alpha   90.00
_cell.angle_beta   90.00
_cell.angle_gamma   90.00
#
_symmetry.space_group_name_H-M   'P 1'
#
loop_
_entity.id
_entity.type
_entity.pdbx_description
1 polymer ?
#
loop_
_entity_poly.entity_id
_entity_poly.type
_entity_poly.pdbx_seq_one_letter_code
_entity_poly.pdbx_strand_id
1 'polypeptide(L)'
;MYHFKPLVSVAICGWLLALAAGEGLPLPEKVLAAATSPRTSLSRPYFPAGPVEEGWPADALLVYSGYYPPGQSGLAGLNHDGADSGTVREDDGDWLPGDFLPYVAHLDASGEPDDTFFDTFIFLGTVSPRGRHFGGEYGQDRASLWYDWQWYIDRLFAPGKQLAALEEATARVAEALARPDLAVNVYIMIPYPSYKVTDFGSPVGDGGGKSLLPVANRLEAVRWYVDEVLRRWEARRTELAHLRLAGFYWMQEHVNPEVPGEGTLVRGTADYVHQKGLKLGWIPWSGAYLATSWRSYGFDWAVTQPNHMFQDQPGLIKAAVDRARTARMGIEIELDGRVKQPQGARKLYDYLNAGVEYGFVRDALIAYYQDVCMLAQLYAAGGELRRIYDDVYAFAKGTYPEPTAAAWHISGTVVDEKGSPVAGARIQAGEVVTFTGADGRFHLPGIYRKRTDLLVSKPGDDGFVQVVSLEAPGPDGTRGSRITTVSLVVAANQLFVPVFNWHDAPRDDDTAPAGVTALGWKPELDRERQGVLVLSPRAGPGAVRSIFFDLGDKELDVAAGAGAEPGKASFTALALDVKLEIPPGILAAPGSPVPTGVVGEAPAAAGPVRALLLLTLLDGDGNLYTRSYPIPIPPAGWQTLVLPLAAAAEGREHVDALGTGAPGGVALDRIVRITLTFSSPASLTGGETSSLETASLELANIRFCR
;
A
#
# COMPACT_ATOMS: atom_id res chain seq x y z
N MET A 1 22.32 -37.99 48.03
CA MET A 1 23.00 -36.68 47.97
C MET A 1 24.23 -36.84 47.10
N TYR A 2 24.41 -35.92 46.13
CA TYR A 2 25.44 -35.82 45.07
C TYR A 2 25.41 -36.85 43.91
N HIS A 3 25.03 -36.42 42.70
CA HIS A 3 25.97 -36.06 41.61
C HIS A 3 25.30 -35.68 40.26
N PHE A 4 25.87 -34.63 39.64
CA PHE A 4 26.11 -34.28 38.22
C PHE A 4 25.28 -34.81 37.01
N LYS A 5 25.11 -33.92 36.01
CA LYS A 5 24.55 -34.07 34.64
C LYS A 5 25.14 -35.24 33.81
N PRO A 6 24.52 -35.58 32.66
CA PRO A 6 25.16 -35.15 31.40
C PRO A 6 24.23 -34.64 30.27
N LEU A 7 24.78 -33.69 29.51
CA LEU A 7 24.43 -33.31 28.13
C LEU A 7 25.03 -34.34 27.16
N VAL A 8 24.23 -35.28 26.63
CA VAL A 8 24.54 -36.02 25.39
C VAL A 8 23.21 -36.50 24.80
N SER A 9 22.67 -35.81 23.79
CA SER A 9 21.61 -36.40 22.93
C SER A 9 21.44 -35.76 21.56
N VAL A 10 22.08 -34.61 21.27
CA VAL A 10 21.92 -33.93 19.97
C VAL A 10 23.01 -34.33 18.95
N ALA A 11 24.17 -34.84 19.39
CA ALA A 11 25.27 -35.22 18.49
C ALA A 11 25.12 -36.61 17.85
N ILE A 12 24.24 -37.49 18.37
CA ILE A 12 24.10 -38.87 17.90
C ILE A 12 23.16 -38.96 16.67
N CYS A 13 22.20 -38.04 16.52
CA CYS A 13 21.32 -38.01 15.34
C CYS A 13 22.05 -37.60 14.05
N GLY A 14 23.09 -36.76 14.13
CA GLY A 14 23.84 -36.32 12.95
C GLY A 14 24.74 -37.40 12.33
N TRP A 15 25.23 -38.35 13.13
CA TRP A 15 26.11 -39.42 12.65
C TRP A 15 25.35 -40.58 11.98
N LEU A 16 24.11 -40.86 12.39
CA LEU A 16 23.28 -41.91 11.78
C LEU A 16 22.75 -41.52 10.38
N LEU A 17 22.55 -40.23 10.12
CA LEU A 17 22.13 -39.70 8.82
C LEU A 17 23.23 -39.81 7.74
N ALA A 18 24.51 -39.72 8.12
CA ALA A 18 25.63 -39.83 7.18
C ALA A 18 25.91 -41.27 6.73
N LEU A 19 25.56 -42.28 7.54
CA LEU A 19 25.76 -43.70 7.20
C LEU A 19 24.66 -44.25 6.27
N ALA A 20 23.45 -43.71 6.30
CA ALA A 20 22.34 -44.17 5.43
C ALA A 20 22.48 -43.70 3.97
N ALA A 21 23.15 -42.57 3.72
CA ALA A 21 23.35 -42.03 2.37
C ALA A 21 24.43 -42.77 1.55
N GLY A 22 25.28 -43.58 2.21
CA GLY A 22 26.37 -44.30 1.56
C GLY A 22 26.01 -45.66 0.94
N GLU A 23 24.88 -46.28 1.33
CA GLU A 23 24.58 -47.68 0.96
C GLU A 23 23.21 -47.92 0.28
N GLY A 24 22.54 -46.88 -0.20
CA GLY A 24 21.40 -47.05 -1.13
C GLY A 24 20.20 -47.85 -0.58
N LEU A 25 19.92 -47.78 0.73
CA LEU A 25 18.73 -48.37 1.33
C LEU A 25 17.52 -47.39 1.23
N PRO A 26 16.31 -47.88 0.89
CA PRO A 26 15.13 -47.02 0.80
C PRO A 26 14.69 -46.55 2.19
N LEU A 27 14.55 -45.22 2.35
CA LEU A 27 14.08 -44.62 3.60
C LEU A 27 12.55 -44.84 3.76
N PRO A 28 12.06 -45.14 4.98
CA PRO A 28 10.63 -45.33 5.23
C PRO A 28 9.83 -44.06 4.94
N GLU A 29 8.63 -44.21 4.35
CA GLU A 29 7.66 -43.15 3.99
C GLU A 29 7.40 -42.09 5.08
N LYS A 30 7.64 -42.43 6.35
CA LYS A 30 7.50 -41.51 7.48
C LYS A 30 8.56 -40.39 7.55
N VAL A 31 9.66 -40.50 6.81
CA VAL A 31 10.70 -39.45 6.76
C VAL A 31 10.42 -38.41 5.66
N LEU A 32 9.69 -38.78 4.59
CA LEU A 32 9.26 -37.83 3.56
C LEU A 32 8.07 -36.96 4.02
N ALA A 33 7.21 -37.48 4.91
CA ALA A 33 6.06 -36.74 5.46
C ALA A 33 6.46 -35.57 6.39
N ALA A 34 7.72 -35.51 6.85
CA ALA A 34 8.22 -34.42 7.68
C ALA A 34 8.57 -33.15 6.88
N ALA A 35 8.62 -33.22 5.54
CA ALA A 35 8.89 -32.07 4.67
C ALA A 35 7.61 -31.31 4.23
N THR A 36 6.43 -31.78 4.62
CA THR A 36 5.12 -31.20 4.24
C THR A 36 4.23 -30.86 5.43
N SER A 37 4.79 -30.76 6.65
CA SER A 37 4.00 -30.33 7.80
C SER A 37 3.69 -28.83 7.69
N PRO A 38 2.42 -28.39 7.78
CA PRO A 38 2.10 -26.96 7.87
C PRO A 38 2.80 -26.40 9.11
N ARG A 39 3.53 -25.29 8.93
CA ARG A 39 4.33 -24.66 9.97
C ARG A 39 3.44 -24.37 11.19
N THR A 40 3.72 -25.04 12.30
CA THR A 40 3.07 -24.83 13.60
C THR A 40 3.68 -23.68 14.40
N SER A 41 4.41 -22.74 13.77
CA SER A 41 4.91 -21.56 14.48
C SER A 41 3.82 -20.49 14.57
N LEU A 42 3.23 -20.33 15.76
CA LEU A 42 2.29 -19.26 16.18
C LEU A 42 2.95 -17.85 16.21
N SER A 43 3.90 -17.59 15.33
CA SER A 43 4.71 -16.37 15.32
C SER A 43 5.50 -16.25 14.01
N ARG A 44 5.58 -15.04 13.46
CA ARG A 44 6.38 -14.71 12.28
C ARG A 44 7.50 -13.73 12.63
N PRO A 45 8.56 -13.69 11.81
CA PRO A 45 9.70 -12.81 12.04
C PRO A 45 9.41 -11.36 11.62
N TYR A 46 10.26 -10.40 12.04
CA TYR A 46 10.24 -9.03 11.49
C TYR A 46 10.48 -8.99 9.99
N PHE A 47 10.19 -7.88 9.32
CA PHE A 47 10.58 -7.69 7.92
C PHE A 47 11.84 -6.82 7.78
N PRO A 48 12.99 -7.31 7.27
CA PRO A 48 13.26 -8.69 6.85
C PRO A 48 13.40 -9.65 8.04
N ALA A 49 13.18 -10.94 7.78
CA ALA A 49 13.04 -12.00 8.77
C ALA A 49 14.06 -11.90 9.94
N GLY A 50 13.58 -11.60 11.14
CA GLY A 50 14.29 -11.72 12.43
C GLY A 50 14.02 -13.04 13.19
N PRO A 51 14.55 -13.19 14.42
CA PRO A 51 14.21 -14.31 15.28
C PRO A 51 12.73 -14.28 15.68
N VAL A 52 12.16 -15.47 15.88
CA VAL A 52 10.76 -15.69 16.24
C VAL A 52 10.73 -16.29 17.65
N GLU A 53 10.07 -15.62 18.59
CA GLU A 53 9.90 -16.11 19.97
C GLU A 53 8.42 -16.35 20.28
N GLU A 54 8.17 -17.24 21.24
CA GLU A 54 6.82 -17.45 21.76
C GLU A 54 6.25 -16.14 22.33
N GLY A 55 5.08 -15.71 21.85
CA GLY A 55 4.44 -14.45 22.29
C GLY A 55 4.37 -13.42 21.20
N TRP A 56 5.15 -13.63 20.14
CA TRP A 56 5.23 -12.70 19.04
C TRP A 56 4.10 -12.91 18.06
N PRO A 57 3.49 -11.83 17.55
CA PRO A 57 2.43 -12.00 16.57
C PRO A 57 3.00 -12.51 15.24
N ALA A 58 2.26 -13.39 14.55
CA ALA A 58 2.42 -13.58 13.12
C ALA A 58 1.44 -12.72 12.33
N ASP A 59 0.16 -12.88 12.66
CA ASP A 59 -0.97 -12.29 11.97
C ASP A 59 -1.89 -11.72 13.05
N ALA A 60 -1.70 -10.44 13.36
CA ALA A 60 -2.30 -9.74 14.48
C ALA A 60 -3.54 -8.96 14.06
N LEU A 61 -4.68 -9.24 14.67
CA LEU A 61 -5.90 -8.46 14.49
C LEU A 61 -5.99 -7.31 15.49
N LEU A 62 -6.28 -6.11 15.01
CA LEU A 62 -6.68 -5.00 15.89
C LEU A 62 -8.18 -5.13 16.22
N VAL A 63 -8.47 -5.39 17.49
CA VAL A 63 -9.83 -5.54 18.03
C VAL A 63 -10.23 -4.24 18.73
N TYR A 64 -10.99 -3.41 18.03
CA TYR A 64 -11.55 -2.18 18.58
C TYR A 64 -12.73 -2.50 19.50
N SER A 65 -12.46 -2.55 20.81
CA SER A 65 -13.40 -2.84 21.89
C SER A 65 -13.67 -1.62 22.78
N GLY A 66 -13.47 -0.40 22.26
CA GLY A 66 -13.88 0.85 22.93
C GLY A 66 -15.40 1.01 23.02
N TYR A 67 -15.85 2.17 23.48
CA TYR A 67 -17.28 2.49 23.47
C TYR A 67 -17.72 2.94 22.07
N TYR A 68 -18.80 2.34 21.58
CA TYR A 68 -19.45 2.76 20.34
C TYR A 68 -20.96 2.92 20.56
N PRO A 69 -21.57 4.05 20.20
CA PRO A 69 -23.02 4.18 20.24
C PRO A 69 -23.69 3.10 19.38
N PRO A 70 -24.91 2.64 19.74
CA PRO A 70 -25.65 1.64 18.97
C PRO A 70 -25.72 1.97 17.48
N GLY A 71 -25.34 1.01 16.63
CA GLY A 71 -25.42 1.09 15.16
C GLY A 71 -24.25 1.81 14.48
N GLN A 72 -23.15 2.08 15.17
CA GLN A 72 -21.98 2.77 14.61
C GLN A 72 -20.80 1.86 14.24
N SER A 73 -20.72 0.64 14.77
CA SER A 73 -19.61 -0.27 14.50
C SER A 73 -19.94 -1.34 13.45
N GLY A 74 -21.23 -1.63 13.29
CA GLY A 74 -21.73 -2.71 12.43
C GLY A 74 -21.78 -4.08 13.11
N LEU A 75 -21.31 -4.21 14.36
CA LEU A 75 -21.38 -5.48 15.12
C LEU A 75 -22.82 -5.90 15.40
N ALA A 76 -23.69 -4.97 15.78
CA ALA A 76 -25.12 -5.26 15.97
C ALA A 76 -25.85 -5.72 14.69
N GLY A 77 -25.28 -5.48 13.51
CA GLY A 77 -25.83 -5.91 12.22
C GLY A 77 -25.38 -7.30 11.78
N LEU A 78 -24.47 -7.94 12.52
CA LEU A 78 -24.04 -9.30 12.24
C LEU A 78 -25.06 -10.29 12.83
N ASN A 79 -25.91 -10.86 11.97
CA ASN A 79 -26.82 -11.94 12.37
C ASN A 79 -26.02 -13.23 12.57
N HIS A 80 -25.55 -13.47 13.79
CA HIS A 80 -24.97 -14.75 14.17
C HIS A 80 -26.07 -15.69 14.66
N ASP A 81 -26.72 -16.39 13.72
CA ASP A 81 -27.62 -17.50 14.05
C ASP A 81 -26.84 -18.53 14.90
N GLY A 82 -27.15 -18.63 16.20
CA GLY A 82 -26.65 -19.69 17.08
C GLY A 82 -25.44 -19.39 17.98
N ALA A 83 -25.00 -18.14 18.13
CA ALA A 83 -23.88 -17.79 19.03
C ALA A 83 -24.26 -17.01 20.29
N ASP A 84 -25.52 -16.57 20.44
CA ASP A 84 -25.94 -15.84 21.62
C ASP A 84 -26.14 -16.79 22.81
N SER A 85 -25.22 -16.74 23.76
CA SER A 85 -25.37 -17.29 25.12
C SER A 85 -26.47 -16.57 25.94
N GLY A 86 -27.40 -15.87 25.28
CA GLY A 86 -28.33 -14.93 25.90
C GLY A 86 -27.69 -13.62 26.38
N THR A 87 -26.43 -13.35 26.01
CA THR A 87 -25.70 -12.13 26.40
C THR A 87 -26.17 -10.94 25.57
N VAL A 88 -26.57 -9.85 26.23
CA VAL A 88 -27.05 -8.63 25.56
C VAL A 88 -25.89 -7.66 25.32
N ARG A 89 -25.80 -7.12 24.10
CA ARG A 89 -24.92 -5.98 23.78
C ARG A 89 -25.44 -4.72 24.50
N GLU A 90 -24.60 -4.12 25.32
CA GLU A 90 -24.89 -2.85 25.99
C GLU A 90 -24.60 -1.65 25.07
N ASP A 91 -23.56 -1.79 24.25
CA ASP A 91 -23.17 -0.82 23.22
C ASP A 91 -22.55 -1.55 22.01
N ASP A 92 -22.33 -0.84 20.92
CA ASP A 92 -21.90 -1.44 19.65
C ASP A 92 -20.40 -1.80 19.61
N GLY A 93 -19.67 -1.67 20.72
CA GLY A 93 -18.30 -2.16 20.86
C GLY A 93 -18.20 -3.46 21.68
N ASP A 94 -19.34 -4.01 22.14
CA ASP A 94 -19.37 -5.30 22.84
C ASP A 94 -19.17 -6.41 21.83
N TRP A 95 -18.04 -7.11 21.87
CA TRP A 95 -17.80 -8.30 21.04
C TRP A 95 -18.35 -9.56 21.72
N LEU A 96 -19.08 -10.39 20.96
CA LEU A 96 -19.70 -11.65 21.36
C LEU A 96 -19.02 -12.85 20.67
N PRO A 97 -19.22 -14.10 21.14
CA PRO A 97 -18.51 -15.27 20.60
C PRO A 97 -18.66 -15.43 19.08
N GLY A 98 -19.86 -15.20 18.55
CA GLY A 98 -20.13 -15.29 17.11
C GLY A 98 -19.34 -14.29 16.27
N ASP A 99 -19.08 -13.09 16.81
CA ASP A 99 -18.32 -12.05 16.12
C ASP A 99 -16.88 -12.47 15.90
N PHE A 100 -16.28 -13.18 16.86
CA PHE A 100 -14.89 -13.62 16.80
C PHE A 100 -14.68 -14.83 15.90
N LEU A 101 -15.72 -15.62 15.65
CA LEU A 101 -15.60 -16.87 14.89
C LEU A 101 -14.90 -16.71 13.52
N PRO A 102 -15.28 -15.75 12.65
CA PRO A 102 -14.59 -15.53 11.36
C PRO A 102 -13.17 -14.97 11.50
N TYR A 103 -12.71 -14.63 12.70
CA TYR A 103 -11.35 -14.14 12.96
C TYR A 103 -10.45 -15.21 13.59
N VAL A 104 -11.03 -16.10 14.39
CA VAL A 104 -10.28 -17.22 14.97
C VAL A 104 -10.10 -18.34 13.93
N ALA A 105 -11.09 -18.53 13.06
CA ALA A 105 -11.05 -19.52 12.00
C ALA A 105 -11.42 -18.93 10.64
N HIS A 106 -10.91 -19.55 9.58
CA HIS A 106 -11.57 -19.51 8.30
C HIS A 106 -12.81 -20.41 8.38
N LEU A 107 -13.92 -19.88 7.90
CA LEU A 107 -15.19 -20.60 7.82
C LEU A 107 -15.41 -21.01 6.38
N ASP A 108 -15.84 -22.23 6.13
CA ASP A 108 -16.07 -22.72 4.77
C ASP A 108 -17.37 -22.15 4.15
N ALA A 109 -17.81 -22.71 3.03
CA ALA A 109 -19.05 -22.29 2.36
C ALA A 109 -20.32 -22.68 3.16
N SER A 110 -20.22 -23.64 4.07
CA SER A 110 -21.29 -24.05 4.98
C SER A 110 -21.27 -23.26 6.31
N GLY A 111 -20.22 -22.48 6.55
CA GLY A 111 -20.03 -21.69 7.76
C GLY A 111 -19.32 -22.43 8.88
N GLU A 112 -18.73 -23.59 8.59
CA GLU A 112 -18.00 -24.42 9.54
C GLU A 112 -16.50 -24.08 9.55
N PRO A 113 -15.81 -24.09 10.70
CA PRO A 113 -14.37 -23.91 10.76
C PRO A 113 -13.60 -25.00 9.99
N ASP A 114 -12.73 -24.61 9.05
CA ASP A 114 -11.88 -25.54 8.28
C ASP A 114 -10.36 -25.30 8.46
N ASP A 115 -9.95 -24.12 8.94
CA ASP A 115 -8.59 -23.80 9.41
C ASP A 115 -8.64 -22.65 10.42
N THR A 116 -7.55 -22.49 11.17
CA THR A 116 -7.22 -21.30 11.97
C THR A 116 -6.90 -20.08 11.11
N PHE A 117 -7.23 -18.88 11.59
CA PHE A 117 -7.00 -17.62 10.87
C PHE A 117 -5.99 -16.70 11.57
N PHE A 118 -6.39 -15.84 12.51
CA PHE A 118 -5.44 -14.97 13.23
C PHE A 118 -4.86 -15.67 14.46
N ASP A 119 -3.57 -15.44 14.72
CA ASP A 119 -2.88 -16.00 15.89
C ASP A 119 -2.84 -15.05 17.08
N THR A 120 -3.10 -13.76 16.85
CA THR A 120 -2.94 -12.71 17.86
C THR A 120 -4.07 -11.68 17.77
N PHE A 121 -4.62 -11.31 18.92
CA PHE A 121 -5.70 -10.35 19.07
C PHE A 121 -5.24 -9.21 19.97
N ILE A 122 -5.17 -8.00 19.42
CA ILE A 122 -4.79 -6.79 20.13
C ILE A 122 -6.08 -6.06 20.52
N PHE A 123 -6.44 -6.10 21.80
CA PHE A 123 -7.60 -5.36 22.33
C PHE A 123 -7.21 -3.91 22.60
N LEU A 124 -7.91 -2.99 21.93
CA LEU A 124 -7.75 -1.55 22.10
C LEU A 124 -9.09 -0.82 22.05
N GLY A 125 -9.10 0.44 22.50
CA GLY A 125 -10.26 1.31 22.42
C GLY A 125 -9.81 2.75 22.20
N THR A 126 -10.55 3.50 21.37
CA THR A 126 -10.22 4.91 21.10
C THR A 126 -10.80 5.84 22.15
N VAL A 127 -12.04 5.58 22.58
CA VAL A 127 -12.81 6.41 23.51
C VAL A 127 -13.57 5.59 24.55
N SER A 128 -13.76 6.17 25.73
CA SER A 128 -14.65 5.67 26.79
C SER A 128 -16.08 6.18 26.59
N PRO A 129 -17.09 5.66 27.34
CA PRO A 129 -18.47 6.15 27.27
C PRO A 129 -18.62 7.62 27.71
N ARG A 130 -17.59 8.16 28.40
CA ARG A 130 -17.54 9.57 28.79
C ARG A 130 -16.92 10.45 27.71
N GLY A 131 -16.67 9.92 26.51
CA GLY A 131 -16.07 10.64 25.38
C GLY A 131 -14.58 10.97 25.57
N ARG A 132 -13.92 10.29 26.51
CA ARG A 132 -12.51 10.52 26.84
C ARG A 132 -11.61 9.57 26.06
N HIS A 133 -10.50 10.09 25.55
CA HIS A 133 -9.59 9.38 24.66
C HIS A 133 -8.52 8.59 25.43
N PHE A 134 -8.32 7.34 25.03
CA PHE A 134 -7.29 6.47 25.60
C PHE A 134 -5.90 6.70 25.01
N GLY A 135 -5.78 7.39 23.87
CA GLY A 135 -4.52 7.86 23.30
C GLY A 135 -4.50 9.39 23.15
N GLY A 136 -3.35 9.95 22.81
CA GLY A 136 -3.18 11.36 22.47
C GLY A 136 -2.89 12.29 23.65
N GLU A 137 -2.15 13.36 23.37
CA GLU A 137 -1.75 14.39 24.35
C GLU A 137 -2.89 15.38 24.66
N TYR A 138 -4.05 14.87 25.08
CA TYR A 138 -5.24 15.66 25.42
C TYR A 138 -5.18 16.26 26.83
N GLY A 139 -5.91 17.35 27.06
CA GLY A 139 -6.06 17.97 28.38
C GLY A 139 -7.05 17.26 29.29
N GLN A 140 -7.24 17.79 30.51
CA GLN A 140 -8.13 17.25 31.56
C GLN A 140 -9.56 16.95 31.11
N ASP A 141 -10.07 17.65 30.09
CA ASP A 141 -11.42 17.53 29.54
C ASP A 141 -11.59 16.33 28.61
N ARG A 142 -10.53 15.94 27.90
CA ARG A 142 -10.57 14.91 26.85
C ARG A 142 -9.70 13.69 27.11
N ALA A 143 -8.65 13.79 27.93
CA ALA A 143 -7.83 12.65 28.27
C ALA A 143 -8.62 11.65 29.14
N SER A 144 -8.38 10.36 28.94
CA SER A 144 -8.87 9.32 29.85
C SER A 144 -8.26 9.47 31.25
N LEU A 145 -9.11 9.31 32.26
CA LEU A 145 -8.74 9.35 33.67
C LEU A 145 -8.84 7.95 34.28
N TRP A 146 -8.49 7.81 35.56
CA TRP A 146 -8.50 6.55 36.29
C TRP A 146 -9.79 5.73 36.08
N TYR A 147 -10.96 6.37 36.15
CA TYR A 147 -12.24 5.67 36.00
C TYR A 147 -12.52 5.19 34.56
N ASP A 148 -11.97 5.86 33.55
CA ASP A 148 -12.08 5.39 32.15
C ASP A 148 -11.18 4.17 31.96
N TRP A 149 -10.00 4.17 32.58
CA TRP A 149 -9.06 3.05 32.55
C TRP A 149 -9.66 1.84 33.27
N GLN A 150 -10.25 2.07 34.45
CA GLN A 150 -10.98 1.05 35.21
C GLN A 150 -12.17 0.50 34.40
N TRP A 151 -12.97 1.38 33.79
CA TRP A 151 -14.08 0.96 32.92
C TRP A 151 -13.60 0.06 31.78
N TYR A 152 -12.49 0.39 31.12
CA TYR A 152 -11.98 -0.43 30.03
C TYR A 152 -11.51 -1.81 30.52
N ILE A 153 -10.87 -1.88 31.69
CA ILE A 153 -10.54 -3.17 32.33
C ILE A 153 -11.81 -3.96 32.62
N ASP A 154 -12.83 -3.35 33.25
CA ASP A 154 -14.07 -4.04 33.57
C ASP A 154 -14.78 -4.54 32.31
N ARG A 155 -14.71 -3.78 31.22
CA ARG A 155 -15.22 -4.18 29.91
C ARG A 155 -14.51 -5.39 29.33
N LEU A 156 -13.17 -5.44 29.36
CA LEU A 156 -12.40 -6.58 28.85
C LEU A 156 -12.78 -7.90 29.54
N PHE A 157 -13.10 -7.82 30.83
CA PHE A 157 -13.48 -8.97 31.67
C PHE A 157 -15.01 -9.06 31.88
N ALA A 158 -15.83 -8.41 31.06
CA ALA A 158 -17.28 -8.55 31.17
C ALA A 158 -17.71 -10.00 30.81
N PRO A 159 -18.59 -10.65 31.60
CA PRO A 159 -19.05 -12.01 31.31
C PRO A 159 -19.69 -12.13 29.92
N GLY A 160 -19.32 -13.16 29.18
CA GLY A 160 -19.87 -13.45 27.84
C GLY A 160 -19.47 -12.45 26.74
N LYS A 161 -18.56 -11.51 27.02
CA LYS A 161 -18.12 -10.46 26.10
C LYS A 161 -16.59 -10.42 26.02
N GLN A 162 -16.06 -9.75 25.00
CA GLN A 162 -14.64 -9.43 24.85
C GLN A 162 -13.73 -10.67 25.03
N LEU A 163 -12.93 -10.75 26.10
CA LEU A 163 -12.03 -11.90 26.33
C LEU A 163 -12.79 -13.21 26.54
N ALA A 164 -13.92 -13.20 27.26
CA ALA A 164 -14.74 -14.39 27.43
C ALA A 164 -15.35 -14.86 26.09
N ALA A 165 -15.71 -13.90 25.23
CA ALA A 165 -16.21 -14.20 23.89
C ALA A 165 -15.13 -14.78 22.97
N LEU A 166 -13.91 -14.24 23.00
CA LEU A 166 -12.77 -14.77 22.24
C LEU A 166 -12.38 -16.17 22.72
N GLU A 167 -12.35 -16.42 24.03
CA GLU A 167 -12.13 -17.74 24.61
C GLU A 167 -13.14 -18.75 24.06
N GLU A 168 -14.43 -18.42 24.14
CA GLU A 168 -15.50 -19.33 23.70
C GLU A 168 -15.41 -19.61 22.20
N ALA A 169 -15.16 -18.60 21.37
CA ALA A 169 -14.92 -18.77 19.95
C ALA A 169 -13.70 -19.68 19.67
N THR A 170 -12.61 -19.49 20.42
CA THR A 170 -11.39 -20.29 20.28
C THR A 170 -11.59 -21.73 20.72
N ALA A 171 -12.31 -21.97 21.81
CA ALA A 171 -12.68 -23.31 22.26
C ALA A 171 -13.54 -24.05 21.23
N ARG A 172 -14.53 -23.37 20.63
CA ARG A 172 -15.37 -23.93 19.55
C ARG A 172 -14.53 -24.33 18.33
N VAL A 173 -13.60 -23.47 17.90
CA VAL A 173 -12.68 -23.76 16.79
C VAL A 173 -11.73 -24.90 17.13
N ALA A 174 -11.21 -24.92 18.37
CA ALA A 174 -10.34 -25.99 18.86
C ALA A 174 -11.05 -27.36 18.79
N GLU A 175 -12.33 -27.42 19.19
CA GLU A 175 -13.16 -28.62 19.09
C GLU A 175 -13.42 -29.00 17.62
N ALA A 176 -13.91 -28.06 16.79
CA ALA A 176 -14.26 -28.30 15.39
C ALA A 176 -13.08 -28.83 14.57
N LEU A 177 -11.88 -28.30 14.81
CA LEU A 177 -10.66 -28.70 14.11
C LEU A 177 -9.92 -29.87 14.78
N ALA A 178 -10.45 -30.42 15.88
CA ALA A 178 -9.78 -31.43 16.70
C ALA A 178 -8.35 -31.02 17.14
N ARG A 179 -8.19 -29.76 17.55
CA ARG A 179 -6.95 -29.13 18.01
C ARG A 179 -7.07 -28.70 19.48
N PRO A 180 -7.04 -29.64 20.44
CA PRO A 180 -7.27 -29.33 21.86
C PRO A 180 -6.22 -28.39 22.47
N ASP A 181 -5.04 -28.28 21.87
CA ASP A 181 -3.97 -27.37 22.30
C ASP A 181 -4.00 -26.01 21.57
N LEU A 182 -5.05 -25.71 20.79
CA LEU A 182 -5.18 -24.43 20.09
C LEU A 182 -5.34 -23.31 21.11
N ALA A 183 -4.43 -22.34 21.09
CA ALA A 183 -4.53 -21.11 21.86
C ALA A 183 -4.07 -19.91 21.02
N VAL A 184 -4.67 -18.75 21.27
CA VAL A 184 -4.35 -17.49 20.60
C VAL A 184 -3.70 -16.50 21.56
N ASN A 185 -2.91 -15.59 21.01
CA ASN A 185 -2.23 -14.55 21.77
C ASN A 185 -3.15 -13.36 22.01
N VAL A 186 -3.09 -12.78 23.20
CA VAL A 186 -3.79 -11.56 23.56
C VAL A 186 -2.80 -10.48 23.94
N TYR A 187 -2.97 -9.32 23.33
CA TYR A 187 -2.34 -8.07 23.73
C TYR A 187 -3.41 -7.09 24.19
N ILE A 188 -3.20 -6.42 25.32
CA ILE A 188 -4.14 -5.45 25.87
C ILE A 188 -3.51 -4.06 25.80
N MET A 189 -4.25 -3.05 25.31
CA MET A 189 -3.71 -1.70 25.26
C MET A 189 -3.34 -1.16 26.65
N ILE A 190 -2.27 -0.37 26.73
CA ILE A 190 -1.99 0.53 27.85
C ILE A 190 -2.44 1.92 27.41
N PRO A 191 -3.47 2.50 28.04
CA PRO A 191 -3.87 3.88 27.77
C PRO A 191 -2.74 4.87 28.03
N TYR A 192 -2.73 5.96 27.28
CA TYR A 192 -1.71 6.99 27.40
C TYR A 192 -1.97 7.91 28.60
N PRO A 193 -1.05 7.97 29.59
CA PRO A 193 -1.16 8.88 30.72
C PRO A 193 -0.75 10.30 30.30
N SER A 194 -1.65 11.06 29.67
CA SER A 194 -1.34 12.40 29.17
C SER A 194 -0.77 13.33 30.24
N TYR A 195 0.40 13.93 29.98
CA TYR A 195 1.09 14.85 30.89
C TYR A 195 0.31 16.15 31.19
N LYS A 196 -0.74 16.44 30.41
CA LYS A 196 -1.61 17.61 30.58
C LYS A 196 -2.73 17.40 31.62
N VAL A 197 -2.88 16.18 32.13
CA VAL A 197 -3.84 15.85 33.20
C VAL A 197 -3.33 16.38 34.54
N THR A 198 -4.13 17.22 35.19
CA THR A 198 -3.82 17.80 36.50
C THR A 198 -4.43 17.01 37.65
N ASP A 199 -5.49 16.26 37.38
CA ASP A 199 -6.14 15.34 38.32
C ASP A 199 -6.49 14.04 37.60
N PHE A 200 -5.73 12.97 37.86
CA PHE A 200 -5.98 11.66 37.25
C PHE A 200 -7.20 10.91 37.84
N GLY A 201 -7.73 11.37 38.98
CA GLY A 201 -8.74 10.63 39.75
C GLY A 201 -8.14 9.53 40.65
N SER A 202 -9.03 8.83 41.36
CA SER A 202 -8.69 7.84 42.38
C SER A 202 -9.78 6.77 42.51
N PRO A 203 -9.49 5.56 43.02
CA PRO A 203 -10.52 4.55 43.30
C PRO A 203 -11.65 5.01 44.24
N VAL A 204 -11.42 6.05 45.04
CA VAL A 204 -12.41 6.61 45.99
C VAL A 204 -13.25 7.76 45.41
N GLY A 205 -13.11 8.10 44.12
CA GLY A 205 -13.99 9.06 43.44
C GLY A 205 -13.40 9.69 42.17
N ASP A 206 -14.23 10.48 41.47
CA ASP A 206 -13.90 11.11 40.17
C ASP A 206 -12.78 12.18 40.23
N GLY A 207 -12.21 12.48 41.40
CA GLY A 207 -11.15 13.47 41.59
C GLY A 207 -10.27 13.22 42.83
N GLY A 208 -9.27 14.08 43.02
CA GLY A 208 -8.30 13.96 44.12
C GLY A 208 -7.09 13.07 43.80
N GLY A 209 -6.85 12.79 42.52
CA GLY A 209 -5.70 12.06 42.02
C GLY A 209 -4.44 12.92 41.84
N LYS A 210 -3.33 12.26 41.51
CA LYS A 210 -2.06 12.93 41.20
C LYS A 210 -2.14 13.60 39.81
N SER A 211 -1.47 14.74 39.65
CA SER A 211 -1.17 15.26 38.31
C SER A 211 -0.26 14.29 37.57
N LEU A 212 -0.48 14.13 36.27
CA LEU A 212 0.34 13.31 35.38
C LEU A 212 1.50 14.09 34.73
N LEU A 213 1.71 15.36 35.07
CA LEU A 213 2.88 16.08 34.57
C LEU A 213 4.22 15.41 34.98
N PRO A 214 4.42 15.02 36.26
CA PRO A 214 5.61 14.26 36.64
C PRO A 214 5.61 12.86 36.02
N VAL A 215 6.70 12.49 35.34
CA VAL A 215 6.87 11.16 34.73
C VAL A 215 6.71 10.01 35.74
N ALA A 216 7.10 10.22 37.00
CA ALA A 216 6.94 9.23 38.05
C ALA A 216 5.45 8.87 38.31
N ASN A 217 4.56 9.87 38.27
CA ASN A 217 3.12 9.65 38.46
C ASN A 217 2.50 8.93 37.25
N ARG A 218 2.98 9.23 36.04
CA ARG A 218 2.57 8.51 34.81
C ARG A 218 2.99 7.05 34.84
N LEU A 219 4.22 6.77 35.26
CA LEU A 219 4.71 5.41 35.45
C LEU A 219 3.92 4.67 36.54
N GLU A 220 3.54 5.33 37.62
CA GLU A 220 2.69 4.75 38.66
C GLU A 220 1.30 4.37 38.13
N ALA A 221 0.68 5.25 37.32
CA ALA A 221 -0.60 4.96 36.66
C ALA A 221 -0.51 3.76 35.71
N VAL A 222 0.54 3.70 34.88
CA VAL A 222 0.79 2.57 33.98
C VAL A 222 1.01 1.27 34.76
N ARG A 223 1.79 1.30 35.84
CA ARG A 223 2.03 0.12 36.69
C ARG A 223 0.75 -0.39 37.32
N TRP A 224 -0.06 0.50 37.87
CA TRP A 224 -1.37 0.15 38.42
C TRP A 224 -2.26 -0.53 37.35
N TYR A 225 -2.32 0.03 36.15
CA TYR A 225 -3.12 -0.53 35.05
C TYR A 225 -2.66 -1.94 34.68
N VAL A 226 -1.35 -2.11 34.47
CA VAL A 226 -0.74 -3.41 34.15
C VAL A 226 -1.02 -4.42 35.26
N ASP A 227 -0.80 -4.05 36.52
CA ASP A 227 -1.03 -4.96 37.66
C ASP A 227 -2.50 -5.35 37.81
N GLU A 228 -3.44 -4.44 37.61
CA GLU A 228 -4.87 -4.75 37.69
C GLU A 228 -5.32 -5.68 36.56
N VAL A 229 -4.84 -5.47 35.33
CA VAL A 229 -5.07 -6.40 34.21
C VAL A 229 -4.52 -7.79 34.55
N LEU A 230 -3.28 -7.88 35.05
CA LEU A 230 -2.68 -9.15 35.42
C LEU A 230 -3.41 -9.85 36.57
N ARG A 231 -3.85 -9.09 37.56
CA ARG A 231 -4.63 -9.62 38.69
C ARG A 231 -5.96 -10.21 38.22
N ARG A 232 -6.66 -9.52 37.31
CA ARG A 232 -7.93 -9.98 36.72
C ARG A 232 -7.72 -11.20 35.82
N TRP A 233 -6.64 -11.18 35.03
CA TRP A 233 -6.26 -12.31 34.18
C TRP A 233 -5.98 -13.56 34.99
N GLU A 234 -5.12 -13.47 36.01
CA GLU A 234 -4.74 -14.64 36.83
C GLU A 234 -5.94 -15.20 37.60
N ALA A 235 -6.84 -14.32 38.08
CA ALA A 235 -8.08 -14.74 38.73
C ALA A 235 -9.03 -15.54 37.81
N ARG A 236 -8.89 -15.41 36.49
CA ARG A 236 -9.70 -16.09 35.48
C ARG A 236 -8.90 -17.01 34.57
N ARG A 237 -7.64 -17.31 34.93
CA ARG A 237 -6.73 -18.07 34.08
C ARG A 237 -7.31 -19.41 33.60
N THR A 238 -8.06 -20.10 34.47
CA THR A 238 -8.72 -21.37 34.13
C THR A 238 -9.93 -21.21 33.22
N GLU A 239 -10.58 -20.03 33.23
CA GLU A 239 -11.69 -19.69 32.35
C GLU A 239 -11.21 -19.18 30.99
N LEU A 240 -9.92 -18.86 30.84
CA LEU A 240 -9.29 -18.33 29.63
C LEU A 240 -8.26 -19.33 29.08
N ALA A 241 -8.61 -20.62 29.07
CA ALA A 241 -7.67 -21.71 28.84
C ALA A 241 -7.09 -21.75 27.41
N HIS A 242 -7.82 -21.20 26.43
CA HIS A 242 -7.39 -21.09 25.03
C HIS A 242 -6.81 -19.71 24.71
N LEU A 243 -6.67 -18.82 25.69
CA LEU A 243 -6.02 -17.52 25.52
C LEU A 243 -4.68 -17.46 26.25
N ARG A 244 -3.71 -16.80 25.63
CA ARG A 244 -2.43 -16.47 26.24
C ARG A 244 -2.24 -14.97 26.29
N LEU A 245 -2.19 -14.39 27.49
CA LEU A 245 -1.74 -13.01 27.65
C LEU A 245 -0.27 -12.92 27.28
N ALA A 246 0.00 -12.51 26.04
CA ALA A 246 1.34 -12.42 25.48
C ALA A 246 1.99 -11.07 25.80
N GLY A 247 1.18 -10.02 25.99
CA GLY A 247 1.73 -8.71 26.26
C GLY A 247 0.73 -7.57 26.33
N PHE A 248 1.28 -6.38 26.18
CA PHE A 248 0.56 -5.12 26.15
C PHE A 248 0.86 -4.35 24.87
N TYR A 249 -0.08 -3.52 24.45
CA TYR A 249 0.03 -2.64 23.29
C TYR A 249 0.10 -1.18 23.74
N TRP A 250 1.10 -0.41 23.32
CA TRP A 250 1.18 1.00 23.72
C TRP A 250 0.26 1.86 22.85
N MET A 251 -0.81 2.38 23.45
CA MET A 251 -1.89 3.07 22.72
C MET A 251 -1.43 4.38 22.04
N GLN A 252 -0.41 5.03 22.57
CA GLN A 252 0.08 6.29 21.99
C GLN A 252 0.95 6.02 20.77
N GLU A 253 0.47 6.45 19.61
CA GLU A 253 1.08 6.22 18.29
C GLU A 253 2.33 7.08 18.03
N HIS A 254 2.73 7.95 18.97
CA HIS A 254 3.88 8.83 18.83
C HIS A 254 4.64 9.02 20.14
N VAL A 255 5.96 8.83 20.10
CA VAL A 255 6.86 9.22 21.19
C VAL A 255 7.35 10.64 20.92
N ASN A 256 6.73 11.64 21.55
CA ASN A 256 7.05 13.06 21.35
C ASN A 256 8.18 13.52 22.30
N PRO A 257 9.39 13.85 21.81
CA PRO A 257 10.50 14.30 22.67
C PRO A 257 10.24 15.62 23.39
N GLU A 258 9.30 16.44 22.90
CA GLU A 258 8.93 17.72 23.51
C GLU A 258 8.08 17.53 24.77
N VAL A 259 7.46 16.36 24.94
CA VAL A 259 6.72 16.03 26.14
C VAL A 259 7.70 15.73 27.29
N PRO A 260 7.63 16.45 28.43
CA PRO A 260 8.58 16.27 29.52
C PRO A 260 8.64 14.82 29.99
N GLY A 261 9.80 14.16 29.88
CA GLY A 261 9.98 12.79 30.37
C GLY A 261 9.36 11.68 29.51
N GLU A 262 8.94 11.96 28.27
CA GLU A 262 8.23 10.98 27.43
C GLU A 262 9.06 9.73 27.10
N GLY A 263 10.31 9.90 26.71
CA GLY A 263 11.19 8.76 26.48
C GLY A 263 11.45 7.92 27.73
N THR A 264 11.42 8.55 28.91
CA THR A 264 11.54 7.85 30.20
C THR A 264 10.26 7.10 30.55
N LEU A 265 9.09 7.66 30.24
CA LEU A 265 7.81 6.98 30.40
C LEU A 265 7.80 5.69 29.57
N VAL A 266 8.06 5.77 28.26
CA VAL A 266 7.95 4.62 27.36
C VAL A 266 8.94 3.51 27.75
N ARG A 267 10.22 3.86 27.99
CA ARG A 267 11.22 2.87 28.45
C ARG A 267 10.86 2.27 29.81
N GLY A 268 10.38 3.08 30.76
CA GLY A 268 9.95 2.60 32.06
C GLY A 268 8.72 1.70 31.99
N THR A 269 7.83 1.92 31.03
CA THR A 269 6.70 1.03 30.71
C THR A 269 7.22 -0.31 30.15
N ALA A 270 8.12 -0.26 29.17
CA ALA A 270 8.73 -1.47 28.59
C ALA A 270 9.44 -2.30 29.66
N ASP A 271 10.31 -1.68 30.45
CA ASP A 271 11.02 -2.32 31.56
C ASP A 271 10.05 -2.99 32.54
N TYR A 272 8.92 -2.34 32.85
CA TYR A 272 7.93 -2.89 33.77
C TYR A 272 7.19 -4.09 33.17
N VAL A 273 6.77 -4.00 31.91
CA VAL A 273 6.10 -5.11 31.20
C VAL A 273 7.05 -6.32 31.07
N HIS A 274 8.32 -6.08 30.74
CA HIS A 274 9.34 -7.13 30.67
C HIS A 274 9.61 -7.79 32.02
N GLN A 275 9.60 -7.03 33.12
CA GLN A 275 9.72 -7.60 34.48
C GLN A 275 8.59 -8.57 34.83
N LYS A 276 7.42 -8.45 34.18
CA LYS A 276 6.30 -9.40 34.31
C LYS A 276 6.39 -10.60 33.36
N GLY A 277 7.47 -10.69 32.57
CA GLY A 277 7.67 -11.75 31.58
C GLY A 277 6.82 -11.58 30.31
N LEU A 278 6.31 -10.37 30.06
CA LEU A 278 5.40 -10.06 28.96
C LEU A 278 6.08 -9.17 27.92
N LYS A 279 5.44 -9.05 26.75
CA LYS A 279 5.94 -8.27 25.61
C LYS A 279 5.22 -6.93 25.47
N LEU A 280 5.87 -5.91 24.90
CA LEU A 280 5.29 -4.61 24.59
C LEU A 280 5.31 -4.34 23.08
N GLY A 281 4.13 -4.21 22.48
CA GLY A 281 3.94 -3.91 21.05
C GLY A 281 3.60 -2.45 20.75
N TRP A 282 3.85 -2.02 19.50
CA TRP A 282 3.57 -0.66 19.06
C TRP A 282 3.23 -0.53 17.56
N ILE A 283 2.19 0.23 17.25
CA ILE A 283 1.83 0.59 15.86
C ILE A 283 1.87 2.12 15.80
N PRO A 284 3.01 2.72 15.45
CA PRO A 284 3.09 4.16 15.28
C PRO A 284 2.35 4.66 14.05
N TRP A 285 1.81 5.87 14.14
CA TRP A 285 1.24 6.54 12.99
C TRP A 285 2.32 6.82 11.94
N SER A 286 1.94 6.83 10.67
CA SER A 286 2.87 6.84 9.54
C SER A 286 3.90 7.99 9.54
N GLY A 287 3.59 9.15 10.12
CA GLY A 287 4.53 10.29 10.23
C GLY A 287 5.25 10.41 11.57
N ALA A 288 5.15 9.42 12.47
CA ALA A 288 5.86 9.44 13.75
C ALA A 288 7.38 9.53 13.53
N TYR A 289 7.98 10.65 13.97
CA TYR A 289 9.39 10.99 13.72
C TYR A 289 10.35 9.91 14.22
N LEU A 290 10.05 9.32 15.39
CA LEU A 290 10.90 8.34 16.06
C LEU A 290 10.48 6.89 15.86
N ALA A 291 9.53 6.62 14.98
CA ALA A 291 8.97 5.28 14.89
C ALA A 291 9.96 4.21 14.38
N THR A 292 10.99 4.58 13.62
CA THR A 292 12.07 3.65 13.24
C THR A 292 13.04 3.35 14.38
N SER A 293 12.98 4.11 15.48
CA SER A 293 13.80 3.91 16.69
C SER A 293 13.09 3.09 17.77
N TRP A 294 11.98 2.43 17.45
CA TRP A 294 11.15 1.68 18.42
C TRP A 294 11.95 0.76 19.36
N ARG A 295 12.97 0.06 18.87
CA ARG A 295 13.83 -0.82 19.68
C ARG A 295 14.54 -0.08 20.82
N SER A 296 14.96 1.17 20.61
CA SER A 296 15.65 1.95 21.65
C SER A 296 14.71 2.42 22.77
N TYR A 297 13.40 2.26 22.58
CA TYR A 297 12.37 2.50 23.58
C TYR A 297 11.90 1.22 24.29
N GLY A 298 12.46 0.06 23.94
CA GLY A 298 12.18 -1.21 24.60
C GLY A 298 10.92 -1.93 24.10
N PHE A 299 10.30 -1.47 23.01
CA PHE A 299 9.27 -2.26 22.35
C PHE A 299 9.85 -3.59 21.89
N ASP A 300 9.10 -4.68 22.05
CA ASP A 300 9.48 -5.99 21.56
C ASP A 300 9.29 -6.08 20.07
N TRP A 301 8.14 -5.56 19.58
CA TRP A 301 7.73 -5.46 18.18
C TRP A 301 7.08 -4.13 17.82
N ALA A 302 7.21 -3.74 16.56
CA ALA A 302 6.52 -2.60 15.99
C ALA A 302 6.08 -2.83 14.55
N VAL A 303 4.99 -2.19 14.12
CA VAL A 303 4.40 -2.31 12.78
C VAL A 303 4.24 -0.94 12.15
N THR A 304 4.59 -0.80 10.87
CA THR A 304 4.38 0.45 10.14
C THR A 304 3.05 0.45 9.38
N GLN A 305 2.39 1.60 9.37
CA GLN A 305 1.14 1.84 8.64
C GLN A 305 1.42 2.48 7.28
N PRO A 306 0.96 1.88 6.16
CA PRO A 306 1.13 2.51 4.86
C PRO A 306 0.15 3.66 4.57
N ASN A 307 -1.01 3.74 5.23
CA ASN A 307 -2.08 4.73 4.98
C ASN A 307 -2.66 4.74 3.56
N HIS A 308 -2.35 3.74 2.72
CA HIS A 308 -2.83 3.65 1.33
C HIS A 308 -4.35 3.49 1.25
N MET A 309 -5.00 2.90 2.27
CA MET A 309 -6.46 2.79 2.31
C MET A 309 -7.11 4.18 2.37
N PHE A 310 -6.49 5.11 3.10
CA PHE A 310 -7.05 6.41 3.47
C PHE A 310 -6.59 7.56 2.56
N GLN A 311 -5.54 7.35 1.77
CA GLN A 311 -4.91 8.39 0.97
C GLN A 311 -4.72 7.91 -0.47
N ASP A 312 -4.74 8.83 -1.43
CA ASP A 312 -4.54 8.54 -2.86
C ASP A 312 -3.11 8.83 -3.34
N GLN A 313 -2.20 9.16 -2.40
CA GLN A 313 -0.80 9.40 -2.71
C GLN A 313 -0.14 8.11 -3.25
N PRO A 314 0.55 8.14 -4.40
CA PRO A 314 1.21 6.97 -4.94
C PRO A 314 2.43 6.56 -4.11
N GLY A 315 2.74 5.26 -4.11
CA GLY A 315 3.98 4.72 -3.53
C GLY A 315 3.97 4.53 -2.01
N LEU A 316 2.84 4.78 -1.33
CA LEU A 316 2.71 4.66 0.12
C LEU A 316 3.07 3.26 0.65
N ILE A 317 2.58 2.19 0.02
CA ILE A 317 2.92 0.81 0.40
C ILE A 317 4.42 0.55 0.26
N LYS A 318 5.04 0.97 -0.84
CA LYS A 318 6.49 0.81 -1.04
C LYS A 318 7.30 1.59 0.01
N ALA A 319 6.91 2.82 0.33
CA ALA A 319 7.57 3.62 1.35
C ALA A 319 7.51 2.94 2.73
N ALA A 320 6.36 2.36 3.08
CA ALA A 320 6.21 1.58 4.30
C ALA A 320 7.06 0.29 4.28
N VAL A 321 7.12 -0.42 3.16
CA VAL A 321 8.00 -1.59 2.96
C VAL A 321 9.47 -1.23 3.16
N ASP A 322 9.95 -0.12 2.58
CA ASP A 322 11.34 0.33 2.71
C ASP A 322 11.65 0.73 4.17
N ARG A 323 10.71 1.42 4.85
CA ARG A 323 10.80 1.74 6.27
C ARG A 323 10.84 0.48 7.13
N ALA A 324 9.93 -0.45 6.88
CA ALA A 324 9.84 -1.71 7.60
C ALA A 324 11.15 -2.48 7.48
N ARG A 325 11.72 -2.61 6.28
CA ARG A 325 13.02 -3.28 6.07
C ARG A 325 14.15 -2.63 6.87
N THR A 326 14.22 -1.31 6.84
CA THR A 326 15.30 -0.55 7.49
C THR A 326 15.21 -0.65 9.01
N ALA A 327 14.00 -0.52 9.57
CA ALA A 327 13.76 -0.55 11.01
C ALA A 327 13.43 -1.95 11.54
N ARG A 328 13.40 -2.97 10.68
CA ARG A 328 12.89 -4.32 10.93
C ARG A 328 11.54 -4.30 11.64
N MET A 329 10.53 -3.68 11.04
CA MET A 329 9.15 -3.62 11.56
C MET A 329 8.26 -4.63 10.83
N GLY A 330 7.08 -4.92 11.38
CA GLY A 330 5.98 -5.52 10.62
C GLY A 330 5.29 -4.50 9.71
N ILE A 331 4.30 -4.95 8.95
CA ILE A 331 3.50 -4.11 8.06
C ILE A 331 2.02 -4.25 8.40
N GLU A 332 1.30 -3.13 8.45
CA GLU A 332 -0.15 -3.14 8.64
C GLU A 332 -0.88 -3.25 7.28
N ILE A 333 -1.92 -4.10 7.26
CA ILE A 333 -2.92 -4.16 6.21
C ILE A 333 -4.14 -3.39 6.70
N GLU A 334 -4.49 -2.35 5.96
CA GLU A 334 -5.62 -1.49 6.30
C GLU A 334 -6.83 -1.84 5.43
N LEU A 335 -7.94 -2.15 6.08
CA LEU A 335 -9.24 -2.27 5.45
C LEU A 335 -10.32 -1.61 6.30
N ASP A 336 -11.29 -0.98 5.66
CA ASP A 336 -12.48 -0.43 6.30
C ASP A 336 -13.68 -0.48 5.36
N GLY A 337 -14.77 0.21 5.67
CA GLY A 337 -16.00 0.20 4.86
C GLY A 337 -15.81 0.50 3.37
N ARG A 338 -14.71 1.17 2.98
CA ARG A 338 -14.41 1.43 1.56
C ARG A 338 -14.20 0.15 0.77
N VAL A 339 -13.77 -0.95 1.38
CA VAL A 339 -13.51 -2.22 0.68
C VAL A 339 -14.77 -2.85 0.07
N LYS A 340 -15.95 -2.42 0.51
CA LYS A 340 -17.24 -2.80 -0.11
C LYS A 340 -17.48 -2.12 -1.46
N GLN A 341 -16.69 -1.10 -1.80
CA GLN A 341 -16.75 -0.38 -3.06
C GLN A 341 -15.55 -0.72 -3.93
N PRO A 342 -15.67 -0.69 -5.27
CA PRO A 342 -14.58 -1.09 -6.18
C PRO A 342 -13.24 -0.39 -5.92
N GLN A 343 -13.27 0.91 -5.57
CA GLN A 343 -12.05 1.67 -5.30
C GLN A 343 -11.35 1.21 -4.00
N GLY A 344 -12.08 1.00 -2.91
CA GLY A 344 -11.49 0.53 -1.67
C GLY A 344 -11.06 -0.94 -1.77
N ALA A 345 -11.83 -1.78 -2.46
CA ALA A 345 -11.42 -3.14 -2.78
C ALA A 345 -10.09 -3.13 -3.54
N ARG A 346 -9.95 -2.25 -4.54
CA ARG A 346 -8.70 -2.08 -5.28
C ARG A 346 -7.52 -1.73 -4.37
N LYS A 347 -7.70 -0.80 -3.44
CA LYS A 347 -6.67 -0.42 -2.47
C LYS A 347 -6.25 -1.60 -1.59
N LEU A 348 -7.20 -2.40 -1.09
CA LEU A 348 -6.89 -3.62 -0.34
C LEU A 348 -6.10 -4.61 -1.19
N TYR A 349 -6.48 -4.86 -2.45
CA TYR A 349 -5.70 -5.74 -3.32
C TYR A 349 -4.32 -5.18 -3.67
N ASP A 350 -4.12 -3.86 -3.69
CA ASP A 350 -2.77 -3.29 -3.80
C ASP A 350 -1.90 -3.69 -2.59
N TYR A 351 -2.46 -3.74 -1.37
CA TYR A 351 -1.77 -4.29 -0.19
C TYR A 351 -1.40 -5.77 -0.36
N LEU A 352 -2.38 -6.61 -0.71
CA LEU A 352 -2.16 -8.06 -0.81
C LEU A 352 -1.14 -8.40 -1.91
N ASN A 353 -1.25 -7.75 -3.07
CA ASN A 353 -0.31 -7.97 -4.18
C ASN A 353 1.10 -7.45 -3.84
N ALA A 354 1.20 -6.28 -3.19
CA ALA A 354 2.48 -5.76 -2.72
C ALA A 354 3.11 -6.68 -1.66
N GLY A 355 2.30 -7.35 -0.84
CA GLY A 355 2.76 -8.34 0.12
C GLY A 355 3.47 -9.51 -0.49
N VAL A 356 3.00 -9.94 -1.65
CA VAL A 356 3.71 -10.95 -2.42
C VAL A 356 4.91 -10.36 -3.15
N GLU A 357 4.73 -9.25 -3.88
CA GLU A 357 5.79 -8.60 -4.68
C GLU A 357 7.03 -8.26 -3.84
N TYR A 358 6.83 -7.70 -2.64
CA TYR A 358 7.89 -7.32 -1.73
C TYR A 358 8.27 -8.42 -0.73
N GLY A 359 7.53 -9.54 -0.71
CA GLY A 359 7.81 -10.73 0.11
C GLY A 359 7.34 -10.68 1.56
N PHE A 360 6.70 -9.58 2.00
CA PHE A 360 6.29 -9.43 3.39
C PHE A 360 5.18 -10.41 3.82
N VAL A 361 4.40 -10.96 2.87
CA VAL A 361 3.39 -12.00 3.17
C VAL A 361 4.00 -13.28 3.79
N ARG A 362 5.30 -13.52 3.60
CA ARG A 362 6.01 -14.71 4.12
C ARG A 362 6.94 -14.40 5.28
N ASP A 363 7.54 -13.21 5.22
CA ASP A 363 8.71 -12.88 6.00
C ASP A 363 8.45 -11.77 7.03
N ALA A 364 7.20 -11.32 7.18
CA ALA A 364 6.84 -10.25 8.10
C ALA A 364 5.76 -10.67 9.10
N LEU A 365 5.82 -10.08 10.29
CA LEU A 365 4.66 -9.85 11.14
C LEU A 365 3.69 -8.92 10.40
N ILE A 366 2.44 -9.33 10.28
CA ILE A 366 1.35 -8.55 9.68
C ILE A 366 0.34 -8.17 10.76
N ALA A 367 -0.02 -6.89 10.83
CA ALA A 367 -1.16 -6.44 11.62
C ALA A 367 -2.32 -6.06 10.70
N TYR A 368 -3.56 -6.23 11.15
CA TYR A 368 -4.76 -5.99 10.36
C TYR A 368 -5.63 -4.95 11.06
N TYR A 369 -5.65 -3.74 10.50
CA TYR A 369 -6.64 -2.72 10.83
C TYR A 369 -7.90 -2.97 10.02
N GLN A 370 -9.05 -3.09 10.69
CA GLN A 370 -10.31 -3.49 10.05
C GLN A 370 -11.51 -2.59 10.40
N ASP A 371 -11.26 -1.32 10.73
CA ASP A 371 -12.22 -0.49 11.46
C ASP A 371 -12.67 -1.25 12.73
N VAL A 372 -13.97 -1.51 12.92
CA VAL A 372 -14.43 -2.40 14.01
C VAL A 372 -14.53 -3.85 13.54
N CYS A 373 -15.44 -4.18 12.63
CA CYS A 373 -15.75 -5.58 12.28
C CYS A 373 -15.83 -5.85 10.77
N MET A 374 -14.99 -5.19 9.96
CA MET A 374 -15.10 -5.26 8.50
C MET A 374 -14.95 -6.68 7.93
N LEU A 375 -14.02 -7.50 8.44
CA LEU A 375 -13.87 -8.87 7.91
C LEU A 375 -15.09 -9.75 8.20
N ALA A 376 -15.68 -9.66 9.40
CA ALA A 376 -16.93 -10.37 9.71
C ALA A 376 -18.09 -9.89 8.83
N GLN A 377 -18.17 -8.58 8.54
CA GLN A 377 -19.17 -8.06 7.61
C GLN A 377 -18.96 -8.58 6.18
N LEU A 378 -17.71 -8.70 5.72
CA LEU A 378 -17.40 -9.26 4.40
C LEU A 378 -17.77 -10.74 4.33
N TYR A 379 -17.46 -11.51 5.37
CA TYR A 379 -17.90 -12.90 5.51
C TYR A 379 -19.43 -13.02 5.42
N ALA A 380 -20.15 -12.25 6.26
CA ALA A 380 -21.60 -12.30 6.37
C ALA A 380 -22.34 -11.83 5.11
N ALA A 381 -21.76 -10.93 4.32
CA ALA A 381 -22.37 -10.40 3.10
C ALA A 381 -22.50 -11.43 1.97
N GLY A 382 -21.65 -12.48 1.95
CA GLY A 382 -21.65 -13.48 0.89
C GLY A 382 -21.11 -12.97 -0.47
N GLY A 383 -21.23 -13.81 -1.50
CA GLY A 383 -20.93 -13.43 -2.89
C GLY A 383 -19.50 -12.89 -3.12
N GLU A 384 -19.38 -11.82 -3.90
CA GLU A 384 -18.08 -11.19 -4.21
C GLU A 384 -17.42 -10.54 -2.98
N LEU A 385 -18.21 -10.11 -1.98
CA LEU A 385 -17.67 -9.52 -0.74
C LEU A 385 -17.05 -10.58 0.16
N ARG A 386 -17.66 -11.77 0.24
CA ARG A 386 -17.09 -12.93 0.95
C ARG A 386 -15.74 -13.34 0.37
N ARG A 387 -15.55 -13.24 -0.94
CA ARG A 387 -14.26 -13.53 -1.57
C ARG A 387 -13.11 -12.66 -1.03
N ILE A 388 -13.39 -11.40 -0.67
CA ILE A 388 -12.37 -10.53 -0.05
C ILE A 388 -11.94 -11.08 1.30
N TYR A 389 -12.87 -11.61 2.10
CA TYR A 389 -12.56 -12.30 3.35
C TYR A 389 -11.68 -13.54 3.10
N ASP A 390 -12.03 -14.38 2.12
CA ASP A 390 -11.25 -15.58 1.78
C ASP A 390 -9.84 -15.22 1.27
N ASP A 391 -9.70 -14.13 0.50
CA ASP A 391 -8.41 -13.66 -0.02
C ASP A 391 -7.52 -13.07 1.09
N VAL A 392 -8.09 -12.36 2.08
CA VAL A 392 -7.36 -11.88 3.27
C VAL A 392 -6.92 -13.08 4.13
N TYR A 393 -7.76 -14.10 4.27
CA TYR A 393 -7.40 -15.35 4.92
C TYR A 393 -6.21 -16.02 4.23
N ALA A 394 -6.31 -16.23 2.91
CA ALA A 394 -5.20 -16.79 2.15
C ALA A 394 -3.92 -15.97 2.35
N PHE A 395 -4.04 -14.64 2.44
CA PHE A 395 -2.89 -13.75 2.63
C PHE A 395 -2.25 -13.96 3.99
N ALA A 396 -3.04 -14.00 5.07
CA ALA A 396 -2.54 -14.33 6.41
C ALA A 396 -1.80 -15.67 6.41
N LYS A 397 -2.36 -16.70 5.76
CA LYS A 397 -1.73 -18.03 5.67
C LYS A 397 -0.50 -18.09 4.76
N GLY A 398 -0.17 -17.02 4.05
CA GLY A 398 0.91 -17.02 3.05
C GLY A 398 0.61 -17.91 1.83
N THR A 399 -0.66 -18.30 1.66
CA THR A 399 -1.18 -19.09 0.56
C THR A 399 -1.93 -18.23 -0.45
N TYR A 400 -2.14 -16.94 -0.15
CA TYR A 400 -2.59 -15.96 -1.14
C TYR A 400 -1.68 -16.14 -2.32
N PRO A 401 -2.28 -16.46 -3.47
CA PRO A 401 -1.49 -16.84 -4.61
C PRO A 401 -0.48 -15.73 -4.82
N GLU A 402 0.76 -16.13 -5.12
CA GLU A 402 1.58 -15.27 -5.97
C GLU A 402 0.63 -14.67 -6.98
N PRO A 403 0.64 -13.36 -7.24
CA PRO A 403 0.02 -12.89 -8.44
C PRO A 403 0.79 -13.54 -9.62
N THR A 404 0.58 -14.84 -9.88
CA THR A 404 -0.07 -15.28 -11.09
C THR A 404 -1.34 -14.45 -11.20
N ALA A 405 -1.15 -13.20 -11.56
CA ALA A 405 -2.06 -12.66 -12.50
C ALA A 405 -2.21 -13.76 -13.56
N ALA A 406 -3.44 -14.08 -13.95
CA ALA A 406 -3.59 -14.10 -15.38
C ALA A 406 -3.38 -12.65 -15.83
N ALA A 407 -2.11 -12.22 -15.79
CA ALA A 407 -1.60 -11.11 -16.53
C ALA A 407 -1.96 -11.56 -17.91
N TRP A 408 -3.03 -10.99 -18.43
CA TRP A 408 -3.31 -11.26 -19.80
C TRP A 408 -2.31 -10.43 -20.59
N HIS A 409 -1.74 -11.06 -21.60
CA HIS A 409 -0.82 -10.41 -22.49
C HIS A 409 -1.65 -9.85 -23.64
N ILE A 410 -1.41 -8.60 -23.99
CA ILE A 410 -1.98 -8.02 -25.19
C ILE A 410 -0.93 -8.21 -26.27
N SER A 411 -1.24 -9.04 -27.26
CA SER A 411 -0.44 -9.12 -28.47
C SER A 411 -1.26 -8.54 -29.61
N GLY A 412 -0.61 -8.06 -30.65
CA GLY A 412 -1.36 -7.50 -31.76
C GLY A 412 -0.49 -7.04 -32.90
N THR A 413 -1.14 -6.57 -33.95
CA THR A 413 -0.48 -5.95 -35.09
C THR A 413 -1.12 -4.60 -35.34
N VAL A 414 -0.29 -3.57 -35.52
CA VAL A 414 -0.73 -2.25 -35.98
C VAL A 414 -0.46 -2.16 -37.48
N VAL A 415 -1.49 -1.81 -38.24
CA VAL A 415 -1.44 -1.63 -39.70
C VAL A 415 -2.06 -0.30 -40.10
N ASP A 416 -1.60 0.27 -41.21
CA ASP A 416 -2.25 1.43 -41.83
C ASP A 416 -3.56 1.04 -42.54
N GLU A 417 -4.28 2.03 -43.10
CA GLU A 417 -5.53 1.81 -43.86
C GLU A 417 -5.35 0.87 -45.07
N LYS A 418 -4.13 0.72 -45.59
CA LYS A 418 -3.81 -0.16 -46.71
C LYS A 418 -3.41 -1.57 -46.24
N GLY A 419 -3.39 -1.81 -44.93
CA GLY A 419 -2.98 -3.06 -44.32
C GLY A 419 -1.47 -3.23 -44.19
N SER A 420 -0.68 -2.19 -44.44
CA SER A 420 0.78 -2.23 -44.31
C SER A 420 1.18 -2.14 -42.83
N PRO A 421 2.14 -2.94 -42.34
CA PRO A 421 2.55 -2.89 -40.94
C PRO A 421 3.17 -1.55 -40.54
N VAL A 422 2.80 -1.06 -39.36
CA VAL A 422 3.34 0.19 -38.81
C VAL A 422 4.44 -0.13 -37.81
N ALA A 423 5.70 0.10 -38.21
CA ALA A 423 6.86 -0.12 -37.36
C ALA A 423 7.09 1.04 -36.36
N GLY A 424 7.56 0.72 -35.15
CA GLY A 424 7.94 1.70 -34.14
C GLY A 424 6.78 2.53 -33.58
N ALA A 425 5.54 2.05 -33.68
CA ALA A 425 4.40 2.62 -32.97
C ALA A 425 4.51 2.28 -31.48
N ARG A 426 4.25 3.25 -30.62
CA ARG A 426 4.21 3.09 -29.16
C ARG A 426 2.85 2.53 -28.75
N ILE A 427 2.87 1.52 -27.89
CA ILE A 427 1.69 0.85 -27.34
C ILE A 427 1.72 1.00 -25.82
N GLN A 428 0.66 1.50 -25.21
CA GLN A 428 0.57 1.73 -23.77
C GLN A 428 -0.75 1.24 -23.18
N ALA A 429 -0.69 0.61 -22.02
CA ALA A 429 -1.84 0.25 -21.20
C ALA A 429 -1.52 0.56 -19.73
N GLY A 430 -2.12 1.62 -19.19
CA GLY A 430 -1.76 2.15 -17.87
C GLY A 430 -0.29 2.55 -17.79
N GLU A 431 0.49 1.90 -16.92
CA GLU A 431 1.93 2.14 -16.76
C GLU A 431 2.82 1.24 -17.63
N VAL A 432 2.25 0.26 -18.34
CA VAL A 432 3.00 -0.69 -19.17
C VAL A 432 3.08 -0.17 -20.61
N VAL A 433 4.28 -0.21 -21.19
CA VAL A 433 4.57 0.30 -22.53
C VAL A 433 5.38 -0.72 -23.34
N THR A 434 5.08 -0.84 -24.64
CA THR A 434 5.89 -1.58 -25.62
C THR A 434 5.89 -0.83 -26.96
N PHE A 435 6.63 -1.33 -27.95
CA PHE A 435 6.66 -0.78 -29.31
C PHE A 435 6.43 -1.86 -30.35
N THR A 436 5.91 -1.48 -31.52
CA THR A 436 5.75 -2.41 -32.64
C THR A 436 7.09 -2.69 -33.35
N GLY A 437 7.31 -3.95 -33.74
CA GLY A 437 8.42 -4.36 -34.59
C GLY A 437 8.26 -3.91 -36.05
N ALA A 438 9.23 -4.24 -36.90
CA ALA A 438 9.20 -3.93 -38.33
C ALA A 438 8.00 -4.56 -39.08
N ASP A 439 7.44 -5.64 -38.52
CA ASP A 439 6.25 -6.35 -38.96
C ASP A 439 4.96 -5.81 -38.33
N GLY A 440 5.02 -4.68 -37.63
CA GLY A 440 3.88 -4.04 -36.95
C GLY A 440 3.41 -4.76 -35.69
N ARG A 441 4.07 -5.87 -35.30
CA ARG A 441 3.64 -6.68 -34.15
C ARG A 441 4.12 -6.11 -32.83
N PHE A 442 3.30 -6.26 -31.80
CA PHE A 442 3.67 -5.93 -30.43
C PHE A 442 3.24 -7.04 -29.46
N HIS A 443 3.90 -7.06 -28.30
CA HIS A 443 3.55 -7.89 -27.17
C HIS A 443 3.69 -7.06 -25.88
N LEU A 444 2.61 -6.97 -25.12
CA LEU A 444 2.49 -6.19 -23.91
C LEU A 444 2.07 -7.13 -22.76
N PRO A 445 3.01 -7.58 -21.92
CA PRO A 445 2.74 -8.49 -20.82
C PRO A 445 2.20 -7.74 -19.59
N GLY A 446 1.67 -8.47 -18.62
CA GLY A 446 1.42 -7.88 -17.29
C GLY A 446 0.19 -6.98 -17.21
N ILE A 447 -0.93 -7.32 -17.85
CA ILE A 447 -2.19 -6.59 -17.67
C ILE A 447 -3.09 -7.30 -16.66
N TYR A 448 -3.42 -6.57 -15.60
CA TYR A 448 -4.13 -7.11 -14.43
C TYR A 448 -5.60 -6.66 -14.37
N ARG A 449 -6.02 -5.72 -15.22
CA ARG A 449 -7.37 -5.13 -15.19
C ARG A 449 -8.33 -5.88 -16.13
N LYS A 450 -9.59 -6.03 -15.70
CA LYS A 450 -10.66 -6.66 -16.49
C LYS A 450 -11.07 -5.84 -17.72
N ARG A 451 -10.93 -4.52 -17.68
CA ARG A 451 -11.10 -3.62 -18.82
C ARG A 451 -9.91 -2.67 -18.87
N THR A 452 -9.28 -2.54 -20.04
CA THR A 452 -8.03 -1.79 -20.22
C THR A 452 -8.09 -1.01 -21.51
N ASP A 453 -7.78 0.28 -21.46
CA ASP A 453 -7.58 1.10 -22.65
C ASP A 453 -6.15 0.95 -23.15
N LEU A 454 -6.03 0.53 -24.41
CA LEU A 454 -4.79 0.44 -25.15
C LEU A 454 -4.62 1.72 -25.97
N LEU A 455 -3.62 2.49 -25.62
CA LEU A 455 -3.20 3.68 -26.33
C LEU A 455 -2.12 3.31 -27.37
N VAL A 456 -2.34 3.68 -28.62
CA VAL A 456 -1.39 3.50 -29.73
C VAL A 456 -1.03 4.86 -30.30
N SER A 457 0.27 5.15 -30.43
CA SER A 457 0.73 6.43 -30.96
C SER A 457 2.01 6.33 -31.79
N LYS A 458 2.19 7.27 -32.72
CA LYS A 458 3.44 7.44 -33.49
C LYS A 458 3.71 8.93 -33.77
N PRO A 459 4.95 9.42 -33.55
CA PRO A 459 5.31 10.82 -33.80
C PRO A 459 5.45 11.14 -35.29
N GLY A 460 5.39 12.43 -35.62
CA GLY A 460 5.59 12.97 -36.97
C GLY A 460 4.39 13.73 -37.55
N ASP A 461 4.58 14.27 -38.75
CA ASP A 461 3.58 15.06 -39.50
C ASP A 461 2.41 14.19 -39.99
N ASP A 462 2.69 12.93 -40.35
CA ASP A 462 1.70 11.87 -40.59
C ASP A 462 1.45 11.01 -39.33
N GLY A 463 1.72 11.58 -38.15
CA GLY A 463 1.59 10.92 -36.85
C GLY A 463 0.13 10.60 -36.51
N PHE A 464 -0.07 9.65 -35.60
CA PHE A 464 -1.41 9.24 -35.19
C PHE A 464 -1.46 8.92 -33.70
N VAL A 465 -2.69 8.95 -33.18
CA VAL A 465 -3.06 8.57 -31.82
C VAL A 465 -4.38 7.80 -31.92
N GLN A 466 -4.49 6.68 -31.23
CA GLN A 466 -5.72 5.90 -31.16
C GLN A 466 -5.85 5.26 -29.77
N VAL A 467 -7.07 5.25 -29.23
CA VAL A 467 -7.39 4.55 -27.98
C VAL A 467 -8.34 3.41 -28.29
N VAL A 468 -8.04 2.22 -27.78
CA VAL A 468 -8.87 1.03 -27.94
C VAL A 468 -9.15 0.41 -26.58
N SER A 469 -10.41 0.42 -26.17
CA SER A 469 -10.84 -0.26 -24.95
C SER A 469 -10.94 -1.77 -25.19
N LEU A 470 -10.28 -2.54 -24.33
CA LEU A 470 -10.24 -3.99 -24.38
C LEU A 470 -10.82 -4.56 -23.09
N GLU A 471 -11.48 -5.70 -23.19
CA GLU A 471 -11.92 -6.49 -22.04
C GLU A 471 -11.06 -7.76 -21.94
N ALA A 472 -10.82 -8.19 -20.70
CA ALA A 472 -10.04 -9.37 -20.41
C ALA A 472 -10.73 -10.61 -21.00
N PRO A 473 -9.97 -11.59 -21.52
CA PRO A 473 -10.54 -12.83 -22.02
C PRO A 473 -11.36 -13.54 -20.93
N GLY A 474 -12.46 -14.17 -21.35
CA GLY A 474 -13.27 -15.03 -20.48
C GLY A 474 -12.48 -16.23 -19.94
N PRO A 475 -13.03 -16.96 -18.96
CA PRO A 475 -12.38 -18.15 -18.40
C PRO A 475 -12.46 -19.31 -19.40
N ASP A 476 -11.54 -19.34 -20.37
CA ASP A 476 -11.32 -20.56 -21.15
C ASP A 476 -10.58 -21.55 -20.24
N GLY A 477 -11.14 -22.76 -20.07
CA GLY A 477 -10.80 -23.77 -19.06
C GLY A 477 -9.39 -24.37 -19.11
N THR A 478 -8.39 -23.65 -19.58
CA THR A 478 -6.98 -24.05 -19.60
C THR A 478 -6.13 -23.07 -18.79
N ARG A 479 -5.42 -23.59 -17.78
CA ARG A 479 -4.37 -22.87 -17.04
C ARG A 479 -3.18 -22.61 -17.97
N GLY A 480 -3.20 -21.45 -18.63
CA GLY A 480 -2.11 -20.90 -19.44
C GLY A 480 -2.25 -19.37 -19.53
N SER A 481 -1.16 -18.67 -19.81
CA SER A 481 -1.15 -17.21 -20.03
C SER A 481 -2.24 -16.79 -21.01
N ARG A 482 -3.17 -15.93 -20.57
CA ARG A 482 -4.30 -15.45 -21.38
C ARG A 482 -3.78 -14.42 -22.38
N ILE A 483 -3.97 -14.60 -23.68
CA ILE A 483 -3.51 -13.65 -24.70
C ILE A 483 -4.72 -13.05 -25.41
N THR A 484 -4.87 -11.73 -25.36
CA THR A 484 -5.80 -11.00 -26.24
C THR A 484 -5.02 -10.58 -27.47
N THR A 485 -5.44 -11.03 -28.65
CA THR A 485 -4.84 -10.59 -29.92
C THR A 485 -5.69 -9.48 -30.52
N VAL A 486 -5.09 -8.34 -30.86
CA VAL A 486 -5.79 -7.18 -31.41
C VAL A 486 -5.14 -6.75 -32.75
N SER A 487 -5.97 -6.53 -33.77
CA SER A 487 -5.53 -5.88 -35.02
C SER A 487 -6.03 -4.44 -35.02
N LEU A 488 -5.11 -3.50 -35.16
CA LEU A 488 -5.40 -2.07 -35.06
C LEU A 488 -5.13 -1.41 -36.40
N VAL A 489 -6.19 -0.86 -37.01
CA VAL A 489 -6.10 -0.10 -38.26
C VAL A 489 -6.05 1.38 -37.89
N VAL A 490 -4.94 2.03 -38.22
CA VAL A 490 -4.71 3.45 -37.94
C VAL A 490 -4.87 4.28 -39.22
N ALA A 491 -5.67 5.34 -39.14
CA ALA A 491 -5.86 6.31 -40.21
C ALA A 491 -4.78 7.39 -40.12
N ALA A 492 -4.28 7.86 -41.27
CA ALA A 492 -3.22 8.88 -41.35
C ALA A 492 -3.67 10.30 -40.94
N ASN A 493 -4.89 10.48 -40.42
CA ASN A 493 -5.39 11.79 -40.00
C ASN A 493 -6.56 11.66 -39.02
N GLN A 494 -6.25 11.47 -37.74
CA GLN A 494 -7.19 11.89 -36.70
C GLN A 494 -7.00 13.39 -36.47
N LEU A 495 -8.08 14.17 -36.38
CA LEU A 495 -8.03 15.64 -36.30
C LEU A 495 -7.11 16.11 -35.16
N PHE A 496 -5.91 16.56 -35.50
CA PHE A 496 -5.00 17.22 -34.59
C PHE A 496 -5.19 18.72 -34.72
N VAL A 497 -5.43 19.39 -33.58
CA VAL A 497 -5.33 20.85 -33.52
C VAL A 497 -4.01 21.18 -32.85
N PRO A 498 -3.05 21.82 -33.56
CA PRO A 498 -1.79 22.22 -32.96
C PRO A 498 -2.07 23.25 -31.86
N VAL A 499 -1.53 22.99 -30.68
CA VAL A 499 -1.66 23.89 -29.52
C VAL A 499 -0.60 24.97 -29.58
N PHE A 500 0.58 24.61 -30.10
CA PHE A 500 1.71 25.50 -30.21
C PHE A 500 2.52 25.09 -31.44
N ASN A 501 2.70 26.02 -32.38
CA ASN A 501 3.49 25.80 -33.60
C ASN A 501 4.77 26.63 -33.52
N TRP A 502 5.95 25.99 -33.50
CA TRP A 502 7.21 26.71 -33.45
C TRP A 502 7.72 27.14 -34.83
N HIS A 503 7.03 26.78 -35.92
CA HIS A 503 7.38 27.28 -37.27
C HIS A 503 7.17 28.78 -37.43
N ASP A 504 6.26 29.40 -36.67
CA ASP A 504 5.91 30.81 -36.80
C ASP A 504 6.74 31.75 -35.89
N ALA A 505 7.73 31.21 -35.17
CA ALA A 505 8.60 32.00 -34.29
C ALA A 505 9.56 32.90 -35.10
N PRO A 506 9.82 34.15 -34.66
CA PRO A 506 10.77 35.05 -35.33
C PRO A 506 12.14 34.41 -35.50
N ARG A 507 12.69 34.47 -36.72
CA ARG A 507 13.95 33.77 -37.09
C ARG A 507 15.23 34.39 -36.51
N ASP A 508 15.14 35.59 -35.93
CA ASP A 508 16.30 36.45 -35.66
C ASP A 508 16.77 36.46 -34.18
N ASP A 509 16.12 35.73 -33.27
CA ASP A 509 16.51 35.69 -31.84
C ASP A 509 16.61 34.24 -31.32
N ASP A 510 17.66 33.93 -30.56
CA ASP A 510 17.90 32.60 -29.94
C ASP A 510 17.03 32.38 -28.68
N THR A 511 15.93 33.11 -28.56
CA THR A 511 15.04 33.10 -27.40
C THR A 511 13.84 32.17 -27.64
N ALA A 512 13.34 31.56 -26.56
CA ALA A 512 12.13 30.74 -26.64
C ALA A 512 10.95 31.56 -27.18
N PRO A 513 10.01 30.95 -27.94
CA PRO A 513 8.84 31.65 -28.45
C PRO A 513 8.07 32.38 -27.34
N ALA A 514 7.46 33.52 -27.69
CA ALA A 514 6.62 34.26 -26.75
C ALA A 514 5.54 33.35 -26.12
N GLY A 515 5.42 33.38 -24.80
CA GLY A 515 4.52 32.49 -24.04
C GLY A 515 5.18 31.20 -23.52
N VAL A 516 6.45 30.94 -23.84
CA VAL A 516 7.20 29.79 -23.28
C VAL A 516 8.13 30.23 -22.16
N THR A 517 7.97 29.65 -20.97
CA THR A 517 8.90 29.84 -19.84
C THR A 517 9.54 28.51 -19.46
N ALA A 518 10.86 28.47 -19.35
CA ALA A 518 11.62 27.24 -19.13
C ALA A 518 12.48 27.36 -17.85
N LEU A 519 11.93 26.92 -16.71
CA LEU A 519 12.63 26.99 -15.41
C LEU A 519 13.57 25.79 -15.25
N GLY A 520 14.84 26.08 -15.00
CA GLY A 520 15.90 25.06 -14.91
C GLY A 520 16.41 24.53 -16.25
N TRP A 521 15.86 25.03 -17.37
CA TRP A 521 16.25 24.68 -18.73
C TRP A 521 16.82 25.90 -19.48
N LYS A 522 17.70 25.64 -20.44
CA LYS A 522 18.14 26.54 -21.50
C LYS A 522 17.42 26.11 -22.78
N PRO A 523 16.33 26.80 -23.17
CA PRO A 523 15.63 26.51 -24.42
C PRO A 523 16.43 27.03 -25.61
N GLU A 524 16.55 26.23 -26.65
CA GLU A 524 17.15 26.55 -27.95
C GLU A 524 16.26 25.98 -29.04
N LEU A 525 15.94 26.77 -30.06
CA LEU A 525 15.18 26.28 -31.21
C LEU A 525 16.16 25.64 -32.22
N ASP A 526 15.93 24.39 -32.59
CA ASP A 526 16.75 23.74 -33.62
C ASP A 526 16.41 24.36 -35.00
N ARG A 527 17.38 25.10 -35.56
CA ARG A 527 17.23 25.83 -36.82
C ARG A 527 17.23 24.91 -38.04
N GLU A 528 17.82 23.72 -37.94
CA GLU A 528 17.88 22.74 -39.02
C GLU A 528 16.66 21.83 -39.01
N ARG A 529 16.18 21.46 -37.82
CA ARG A 529 14.97 20.65 -37.61
C ARG A 529 13.79 21.55 -37.24
N GLN A 530 13.41 22.44 -38.16
CA GLN A 530 12.31 23.40 -38.01
C GLN A 530 11.20 22.84 -37.11
N GLY A 531 10.80 23.58 -36.07
CA GLY A 531 9.75 23.08 -35.18
C GLY A 531 10.22 22.15 -34.06
N VAL A 532 11.50 22.16 -33.68
CA VAL A 532 12.03 21.42 -32.51
C VAL A 532 12.56 22.35 -31.43
N LEU A 533 12.08 22.20 -30.19
CA LEU A 533 12.52 22.94 -29.01
C LEU A 533 13.46 22.03 -28.21
N VAL A 534 14.74 22.38 -28.22
CA VAL A 534 15.79 21.68 -27.49
C VAL A 534 15.95 22.33 -26.13
N LEU A 535 15.91 21.52 -25.07
CA LEU A 535 16.00 21.98 -23.69
C LEU A 535 17.25 21.34 -23.08
N SER A 536 18.25 22.19 -22.89
CA SER A 536 19.50 21.80 -22.24
C SER A 536 19.47 22.19 -20.76
N PRO A 537 20.03 21.39 -19.84
CA PRO A 537 20.09 21.74 -18.42
C PRO A 537 20.83 23.08 -18.18
N ARG A 538 20.33 23.94 -17.29
CA ARG A 538 21.17 25.02 -16.73
C ARG A 538 22.04 24.47 -15.60
N ALA A 539 23.30 24.88 -15.52
CA ALA A 539 24.21 24.47 -14.44
C ALA A 539 23.79 25.08 -13.08
N GLY A 540 23.60 24.24 -12.06
CA GLY A 540 23.30 24.65 -10.66
C GLY A 540 22.58 23.54 -9.85
N PRO A 541 22.69 23.53 -8.50
CA PRO A 541 22.08 22.50 -7.67
C PRO A 541 20.60 22.75 -7.35
N GLY A 542 19.79 21.69 -7.45
CA GLY A 542 18.35 21.61 -7.10
C GLY A 542 17.42 21.77 -8.31
N ALA A 543 16.33 21.04 -8.56
CA ALA A 543 15.71 19.79 -8.08
C ALA A 543 14.31 19.65 -8.74
N VAL A 544 13.83 20.69 -9.46
CA VAL A 544 12.61 20.68 -10.27
C VAL A 544 12.88 21.42 -11.58
N ARG A 545 12.57 20.79 -12.72
CA ARG A 545 12.67 21.42 -14.03
C ARG A 545 11.30 21.46 -14.68
N SER A 546 10.84 22.65 -15.05
CA SER A 546 9.49 22.85 -15.55
C SER A 546 9.49 23.72 -16.80
N ILE A 547 8.55 23.43 -17.70
CA ILE A 547 8.28 24.23 -18.89
C ILE A 547 6.82 24.66 -18.82
N PHE A 548 6.57 25.94 -19.06
CA PHE A 548 5.26 26.54 -19.08
C PHE A 548 4.98 27.01 -20.51
N PHE A 549 3.80 26.69 -21.02
CA PHE A 549 3.25 27.21 -22.26
C PHE A 549 2.01 28.02 -21.91
N ASP A 550 2.14 29.34 -21.91
CA ASP A 550 1.03 30.29 -21.80
C ASP A 550 0.38 30.45 -23.18
N LEU A 551 -0.87 30.01 -23.31
CA LEU A 551 -1.62 30.05 -24.56
C LEU A 551 -2.31 31.42 -24.77
N GLY A 552 -2.50 32.19 -23.69
CA GLY A 552 -3.22 33.47 -23.68
C GLY A 552 -4.71 33.30 -23.98
N ASP A 553 -5.42 34.41 -24.28
CA ASP A 553 -6.83 34.40 -24.73
C ASP A 553 -6.99 33.92 -26.19
N LYS A 554 -6.01 33.19 -26.74
CA LYS A 554 -6.10 32.68 -28.11
C LYS A 554 -7.19 31.62 -28.16
N GLU A 555 -8.33 31.93 -28.78
CA GLU A 555 -9.24 30.89 -29.24
C GLU A 555 -8.44 29.92 -30.11
N LEU A 556 -8.42 28.64 -29.72
CA LEU A 556 -7.86 27.59 -30.57
C LEU A 556 -8.69 27.60 -31.85
N ASP A 557 -8.09 28.07 -32.95
CA ASP A 557 -8.78 28.23 -34.23
C ASP A 557 -9.08 26.83 -34.80
N VAL A 558 -10.21 26.27 -34.40
CA VAL A 558 -10.62 24.92 -34.77
C VAL A 558 -11.10 24.97 -36.22
N ALA A 559 -10.18 24.82 -37.17
CA ALA A 559 -10.53 24.63 -38.57
C ALA A 559 -11.49 23.43 -38.67
N ALA A 560 -12.78 23.72 -38.86
CA ALA A 560 -13.81 22.72 -38.98
C ALA A 560 -13.54 21.89 -40.24
N GLY A 561 -13.09 20.64 -40.06
CA GLY A 561 -13.20 19.62 -41.10
C GLY A 561 -14.64 19.64 -41.63
N ALA A 562 -14.78 19.71 -42.96
CA ALA A 562 -16.02 20.00 -43.69
C ALA A 562 -17.27 19.36 -43.03
N GLY A 563 -18.08 20.18 -42.35
CA GLY A 563 -19.42 19.81 -41.86
C GLY A 563 -19.68 19.92 -40.35
N ALA A 564 -18.70 20.28 -39.50
CA ALA A 564 -18.95 20.45 -38.05
C ALA A 564 -19.17 21.94 -37.68
N GLU A 565 -20.25 22.23 -36.93
CA GLU A 565 -20.51 23.58 -36.40
C GLU A 565 -19.38 24.04 -35.46
N PRO A 566 -18.93 25.32 -35.53
CA PRO A 566 -18.00 25.91 -34.57
C PRO A 566 -18.60 25.81 -33.15
N GLY A 567 -17.88 25.22 -32.20
CA GLY A 567 -18.31 25.07 -30.80
C GLY A 567 -18.69 23.67 -30.32
N LYS A 568 -18.56 22.62 -31.16
CA LYS A 568 -18.85 21.21 -30.77
C LYS A 568 -17.67 20.24 -30.88
N ALA A 569 -16.44 20.73 -30.94
CA ALA A 569 -15.25 19.89 -30.99
C ALA A 569 -14.85 19.40 -29.59
N SER A 570 -15.29 18.21 -29.17
CA SER A 570 -14.78 17.57 -27.97
C SER A 570 -13.40 16.97 -28.26
N PHE A 571 -12.33 17.53 -27.68
CA PHE A 571 -11.02 16.86 -27.68
C PHE A 571 -10.98 15.84 -26.54
N THR A 572 -10.38 14.69 -26.80
CA THR A 572 -10.32 13.56 -25.87
C THR A 572 -8.91 13.33 -25.30
N ALA A 573 -7.87 13.90 -25.91
CA ALA A 573 -6.50 13.81 -25.42
C ALA A 573 -5.60 15.00 -25.84
N LEU A 574 -4.50 15.21 -25.13
CA LEU A 574 -3.35 16.04 -25.55
C LEU A 574 -2.24 15.08 -25.98
N ALA A 575 -1.57 15.34 -27.09
CA ALA A 575 -0.42 14.58 -27.56
C ALA A 575 0.82 15.48 -27.56
N LEU A 576 1.93 14.94 -27.07
CA LEU A 576 3.21 15.61 -26.92
C LEU A 576 4.31 14.73 -27.53
N ASP A 577 4.94 15.20 -28.60
CA ASP A 577 6.12 14.54 -29.17
C ASP A 577 7.36 14.97 -28.38
N VAL A 578 8.02 13.99 -27.76
CA VAL A 578 9.21 14.16 -26.93
C VAL A 578 10.32 13.25 -27.40
N LYS A 579 11.56 13.68 -27.21
CA LYS A 579 12.76 12.86 -27.37
C LYS A 579 13.73 13.21 -26.25
N LEU A 580 14.11 12.22 -25.46
CA LEU A 580 15.12 12.38 -24.42
C LEU A 580 16.46 11.88 -24.96
N GLU A 581 17.44 12.77 -25.05
CA GLU A 581 18.80 12.43 -25.43
C GLU A 581 19.69 12.37 -24.18
N ILE A 582 20.40 11.26 -24.02
CA ILE A 582 21.36 11.06 -22.93
C ILE A 582 22.75 10.91 -23.56
N PRO A 583 23.75 11.68 -23.11
CA PRO A 583 25.11 11.59 -23.66
C PRO A 583 25.68 10.16 -23.62
N PRO A 584 26.47 9.78 -24.64
CA PRO A 584 27.17 8.50 -24.65
C PRO A 584 28.09 8.37 -23.41
N GLY A 585 28.02 7.22 -22.71
CA GLY A 585 28.87 6.91 -21.55
C GLY A 585 28.19 7.01 -20.18
N ILE A 586 26.95 7.51 -20.10
CA ILE A 586 26.20 7.67 -18.83
C ILE A 586 25.27 6.48 -18.55
N LEU A 587 24.81 5.80 -19.61
CA LEU A 587 24.05 4.56 -19.50
C LEU A 587 24.99 3.38 -19.75
N ALA A 588 25.07 2.45 -18.79
CA ALA A 588 25.72 1.17 -19.03
C ALA A 588 24.99 0.47 -20.18
N ALA A 589 25.69 0.17 -21.28
CA ALA A 589 25.08 -0.52 -22.40
C ALA A 589 24.57 -1.90 -21.96
N PRO A 590 23.36 -2.33 -22.37
CA PRO A 590 22.89 -3.68 -22.13
C PRO A 590 23.91 -4.68 -22.72
N GLY A 591 24.58 -5.44 -21.88
CA GLY A 591 25.57 -6.46 -22.31
C GLY A 591 27.04 -6.02 -22.37
N SER A 592 27.45 -4.91 -21.74
CA SER A 592 28.89 -4.66 -21.55
C SER A 592 29.51 -5.72 -20.63
N PRO A 593 30.69 -6.30 -20.97
CA PRO A 593 31.33 -7.32 -20.16
C PRO A 593 31.77 -6.74 -18.81
N VAL A 594 31.36 -7.40 -17.72
CA VAL A 594 31.87 -7.17 -16.37
C VAL A 594 33.39 -7.44 -16.37
N PRO A 595 34.23 -6.57 -15.79
CA PRO A 595 35.65 -6.86 -15.63
C PRO A 595 35.82 -8.21 -14.92
N THR A 596 36.49 -9.14 -15.59
CA THR A 596 36.65 -10.53 -15.15
C THR A 596 37.50 -10.60 -13.88
N GLY A 597 36.85 -10.74 -12.72
CA GLY A 597 37.55 -10.89 -11.45
C GLY A 597 36.73 -11.37 -10.24
N VAL A 598 35.41 -11.59 -10.35
CA VAL A 598 34.59 -12.10 -9.24
C VAL A 598 33.60 -13.13 -9.76
N VAL A 599 33.65 -14.35 -9.23
CA VAL A 599 32.69 -15.43 -9.51
C VAL A 599 31.47 -15.21 -8.61
N GLY A 600 30.33 -14.88 -9.22
CA GLY A 600 29.03 -14.66 -8.57
C GLY A 600 27.91 -14.57 -9.59
N GLU A 601 26.69 -14.95 -9.20
CA GLU A 601 25.49 -15.13 -10.03
C GLU A 601 25.20 -14.00 -11.04
N ALA A 602 24.61 -14.35 -12.18
CA ALA A 602 24.17 -13.40 -13.20
C ALA A 602 23.16 -12.39 -12.59
N PRO A 603 23.33 -11.07 -12.79
CA PRO A 603 22.42 -10.09 -12.22
C PRO A 603 21.04 -10.18 -12.88
N ALA A 604 19.99 -10.09 -12.08
CA ALA A 604 18.64 -9.81 -12.54
C ALA A 604 18.64 -8.53 -13.39
N ALA A 605 17.94 -8.54 -14.52
CA ALA A 605 17.88 -7.40 -15.45
C ALA A 605 17.51 -6.10 -14.70
N ALA A 606 18.41 -5.13 -14.69
CA ALA A 606 18.12 -3.80 -14.17
C ALA A 606 16.92 -3.23 -14.95
N GLY A 607 15.83 -2.93 -14.25
CA GLY A 607 14.65 -2.31 -14.86
C GLY A 607 15.00 -0.95 -15.50
N PRO A 608 14.25 -0.50 -16.53
CA PRO A 608 14.54 0.76 -17.21
C PRO A 608 14.48 1.94 -16.22
N VAL A 609 15.44 2.85 -16.30
CA VAL A 609 15.38 4.15 -15.60
C VAL A 609 14.14 4.88 -16.10
N ARG A 610 13.32 5.44 -15.21
CA ARG A 610 12.08 6.16 -15.58
C ARG A 610 12.19 7.61 -15.16
N ALA A 611 11.97 8.54 -16.09
CA ALA A 611 11.68 9.94 -15.76
C ALA A 611 10.18 10.08 -15.48
N LEU A 612 9.79 11.06 -14.66
CA LEU A 612 8.37 11.39 -14.47
C LEU A 612 8.07 12.71 -15.17
N LEU A 613 7.00 12.74 -15.96
CA LEU A 613 6.41 13.96 -16.50
C LEU A 613 5.11 14.27 -15.75
N LEU A 614 5.05 15.42 -15.08
CA LEU A 614 3.83 15.98 -14.54
C LEU A 614 3.26 16.99 -15.54
N LEU A 615 2.06 16.73 -16.05
CA LEU A 615 1.28 17.67 -16.84
C LEU A 615 0.34 18.43 -15.90
N THR A 616 0.30 19.76 -15.96
CA THR A 616 -0.75 20.59 -15.34
C THR A 616 -1.40 21.50 -16.38
N LEU A 617 -2.72 21.47 -16.48
CA LEU A 617 -3.52 22.37 -17.32
C LEU A 617 -4.21 23.40 -16.43
N LEU A 618 -4.27 24.65 -16.87
CA LEU A 618 -5.04 25.72 -16.23
C LEU A 618 -6.08 26.24 -17.22
N ASP A 619 -7.34 26.31 -16.80
CA ASP A 619 -8.40 26.93 -17.60
C ASP A 619 -8.62 28.42 -17.26
N GLY A 620 -9.40 29.11 -18.10
CA GLY A 620 -9.71 30.54 -17.97
C GLY A 620 -10.58 30.91 -16.75
N ASP A 621 -11.12 29.92 -16.03
CA ASP A 621 -11.79 30.12 -14.73
C ASP A 621 -10.83 29.95 -13.54
N GLY A 622 -9.60 29.51 -13.79
CA GLY A 622 -8.59 29.28 -12.77
C GLY A 622 -8.55 27.84 -12.24
N ASN A 623 -9.25 26.88 -12.85
CA ASN A 623 -9.20 25.48 -12.42
C ASN A 623 -7.93 24.79 -12.94
N LEU A 624 -7.36 23.91 -12.13
CA LEU A 624 -6.10 23.20 -12.39
C LEU A 624 -6.35 21.70 -12.57
N TYR A 625 -5.82 21.10 -13.63
CA TYR A 625 -5.89 19.66 -13.90
C TYR A 625 -4.48 19.07 -13.97
N THR A 626 -4.12 18.16 -13.06
CA THR A 626 -2.73 17.64 -12.98
C THR A 626 -2.67 16.11 -13.13
N ARG A 627 -1.72 15.60 -13.92
CA ARG A 627 -1.50 14.15 -14.08
C ARG A 627 -0.02 13.80 -14.30
N SER A 628 0.44 12.72 -13.69
CA SER A 628 1.82 12.24 -13.79
C SER A 628 1.95 11.06 -14.75
N TYR A 629 2.98 11.06 -15.59
CA TYR A 629 3.25 10.06 -16.61
C TYR A 629 4.67 9.53 -16.49
N PRO A 630 4.88 8.22 -16.35
CA PRO A 630 6.21 7.63 -16.43
C PRO A 630 6.71 7.66 -17.88
N ILE A 631 7.91 8.21 -18.08
CA ILE A 631 8.66 8.17 -19.33
C ILE A 631 9.77 7.11 -19.18
N PRO A 632 9.64 5.94 -19.81
CA PRO A 632 10.70 4.94 -19.80
C PRO A 632 11.92 5.43 -20.61
N ILE A 633 13.13 5.14 -20.11
CA ILE A 633 14.42 5.40 -20.77
C ILE A 633 15.07 4.01 -21.06
N PRO A 634 15.44 3.58 -22.30
CA PRO A 634 15.25 4.08 -23.68
C PRO A 634 14.67 2.97 -24.65
N PRO A 635 14.65 3.08 -26.02
CA PRO A 635 15.77 3.37 -26.93
C PRO A 635 15.64 4.69 -27.71
N ALA A 636 16.73 5.12 -28.35
CA ALA A 636 16.87 6.41 -29.05
C ALA A 636 15.74 6.71 -30.06
N GLY A 637 15.26 7.97 -30.07
CA GLY A 637 14.30 8.48 -31.06
C GLY A 637 13.14 9.27 -30.47
N TRP A 638 12.27 9.79 -31.35
CA TRP A 638 11.04 10.50 -30.99
C TRP A 638 9.96 9.55 -30.45
N GLN A 639 9.16 10.04 -29.49
CA GLN A 639 8.00 9.35 -28.93
C GLN A 639 6.83 10.31 -28.78
N THR A 640 5.60 9.84 -28.98
CA THR A 640 4.39 10.62 -28.69
C THR A 640 3.78 10.18 -27.37
N LEU A 641 3.80 11.07 -26.38
CA LEU A 641 3.07 10.94 -25.12
C LEU A 641 1.64 11.41 -25.35
N VAL A 642 0.65 10.57 -25.09
CA VAL A 642 -0.77 10.95 -25.20
C VAL A 642 -1.39 10.97 -23.83
N LEU A 643 -2.08 12.06 -23.55
CA LEU A 643 -2.62 12.43 -22.26
C LEU A 643 -4.15 12.54 -22.42
N PRO A 644 -4.92 11.49 -22.09
CA PRO A 644 -6.38 11.56 -22.17
C PRO A 644 -6.92 12.70 -21.30
N LEU A 645 -7.74 13.57 -21.90
CA LEU A 645 -8.33 14.77 -21.32
C LEU A 645 -9.77 14.53 -20.84
N ALA A 646 -10.43 13.49 -21.35
CA ALA A 646 -11.75 13.07 -20.89
C ALA A 646 -11.61 11.96 -19.82
N ALA A 647 -11.90 12.31 -18.57
CA ALA A 647 -12.57 11.35 -17.69
C ALA A 647 -13.90 11.02 -18.36
N ALA A 648 -14.11 9.75 -18.70
CA ALA A 648 -15.36 9.24 -19.25
C ALA A 648 -16.56 9.81 -18.48
N ALA A 649 -17.68 10.00 -19.18
CA ALA A 649 -18.96 10.54 -18.70
C ALA A 649 -19.62 9.82 -17.49
N GLU A 650 -18.84 9.10 -16.68
CA GLU A 650 -19.23 8.33 -15.50
C GLU A 650 -18.39 8.64 -14.24
N GLY A 651 -17.70 9.79 -14.18
CA GLY A 651 -17.07 10.27 -12.94
C GLY A 651 -15.84 9.49 -12.48
N ARG A 652 -14.92 9.14 -13.39
CA ARG A 652 -13.71 8.36 -13.07
C ARG A 652 -12.44 9.09 -13.51
N GLU A 653 -11.49 9.21 -12.59
CA GLU A 653 -10.15 9.81 -12.73
C GLU A 653 -10.07 11.36 -12.72
N HIS A 654 -10.27 11.97 -11.55
CA HIS A 654 -9.75 13.32 -11.25
C HIS A 654 -8.65 13.22 -10.19
N VAL A 655 -7.48 13.82 -10.43
CA VAL A 655 -6.45 14.08 -9.42
C VAL A 655 -6.29 15.60 -9.33
N ASP A 656 -7.13 16.23 -8.51
CA ASP A 656 -6.97 17.63 -8.14
C ASP A 656 -6.01 17.71 -6.95
N ALA A 657 -4.83 18.28 -7.16
CA ALA A 657 -3.88 18.55 -6.07
C ALA A 657 -4.34 19.69 -5.15
N LEU A 658 -5.44 20.38 -5.48
CA LEU A 658 -6.06 21.46 -4.72
C LEU A 658 -7.57 21.38 -4.96
N GLY A 659 -8.35 21.04 -3.93
CA GLY A 659 -9.74 20.56 -4.10
C GLY A 659 -10.78 21.52 -4.73
N THR A 660 -11.90 20.88 -5.07
CA THR A 660 -13.24 21.36 -5.51
C THR A 660 -13.48 21.57 -7.01
N GLY A 661 -13.85 20.49 -7.72
CA GLY A 661 -14.54 20.54 -9.01
C GLY A 661 -15.40 19.29 -9.22
N ALA A 662 -16.62 19.46 -9.74
CA ALA A 662 -17.50 18.35 -10.16
C ALA A 662 -16.95 17.69 -11.45
N PRO A 663 -17.32 16.43 -11.78
CA PRO A 663 -16.85 15.73 -12.97
C PRO A 663 -17.54 16.27 -14.23
N GLY A 664 -17.25 17.51 -14.58
CA GLY A 664 -17.49 18.08 -15.89
C GLY A 664 -16.20 17.98 -16.68
N GLY A 665 -16.24 17.37 -17.86
CA GLY A 665 -15.08 17.28 -18.73
C GLY A 665 -14.39 18.64 -18.91
N VAL A 666 -13.06 18.61 -19.04
CA VAL A 666 -12.25 19.80 -19.26
C VAL A 666 -12.82 20.58 -20.45
N ALA A 667 -13.16 21.85 -20.25
CA ALA A 667 -13.55 22.75 -21.35
C ALA A 667 -12.29 23.17 -22.11
N LEU A 668 -11.97 22.42 -23.16
CA LEU A 668 -10.66 22.49 -23.81
C LEU A 668 -10.46 23.76 -24.65
N ASP A 669 -11.54 24.42 -25.02
CA ASP A 669 -11.56 25.77 -25.59
C ASP A 669 -11.17 26.86 -24.59
N ARG A 670 -11.06 26.55 -23.29
CA ARG A 670 -10.74 27.51 -22.22
C ARG A 670 -9.38 27.29 -21.58
N ILE A 671 -8.54 26.37 -22.06
CA ILE A 671 -7.20 26.15 -21.50
C ILE A 671 -6.30 27.35 -21.82
N VAL A 672 -5.77 27.98 -20.77
CA VAL A 672 -4.89 29.16 -20.87
C VAL A 672 -3.42 28.86 -20.59
N ARG A 673 -3.10 27.74 -19.90
CA ARG A 673 -1.71 27.33 -19.63
C ARG A 673 -1.52 25.82 -19.57
N ILE A 674 -0.38 25.35 -20.08
CA ILE A 674 0.13 23.98 -19.95
C ILE A 674 1.47 24.01 -19.21
N THR A 675 1.64 23.16 -18.19
CA THR A 675 2.90 22.98 -17.46
C THR A 675 3.39 21.56 -17.59
N LEU A 676 4.66 21.38 -17.95
CA LEU A 676 5.37 20.11 -18.00
C LEU A 676 6.49 20.13 -16.97
N THR A 677 6.42 19.29 -15.93
CA THR A 677 7.48 19.17 -14.92
C THR A 677 8.16 17.81 -15.01
N PHE A 678 9.48 17.83 -15.10
CA PHE A 678 10.31 16.64 -15.22
C PHE A 678 11.05 16.38 -13.91
N SER A 679 10.96 15.16 -13.38
CA SER A 679 11.73 14.74 -12.21
C SER A 679 12.51 13.44 -12.45
N SER A 680 13.71 13.36 -11.85
CA SER A 680 14.53 12.15 -11.80
C SER A 680 14.13 11.28 -10.61
N PRO A 681 14.22 9.94 -10.70
CA PRO A 681 13.97 9.07 -9.55
C PRO A 681 15.05 9.29 -8.47
N ALA A 682 14.62 9.34 -7.20
CA ALA A 682 15.46 9.67 -6.05
C ALA A 682 16.62 8.68 -5.79
N SER A 683 16.57 7.47 -6.36
CA SER A 683 17.60 6.42 -6.21
C SER A 683 18.89 6.65 -7.00
N LEU A 684 19.01 7.75 -7.75
CA LEU A 684 20.23 8.16 -8.48
C LEU A 684 21.09 9.20 -7.72
N THR A 685 20.85 9.40 -6.43
CA THR A 685 21.52 10.44 -5.62
C THR A 685 22.76 9.94 -4.85
N GLY A 686 23.25 8.75 -5.15
CA GLY A 686 24.47 8.19 -4.55
C GLY A 686 25.70 8.44 -5.42
N GLY A 687 26.36 9.58 -5.23
CA GLY A 687 27.73 9.84 -5.70
C GLY A 687 27.87 10.16 -7.19
N GLU A 688 28.33 11.40 -7.47
CA GLU A 688 28.61 11.98 -8.79
C GLU A 688 27.38 12.24 -9.69
N THR A 689 26.98 13.52 -9.78
CA THR A 689 26.08 14.17 -10.78
C THR A 689 24.89 13.34 -11.27
N SER A 690 23.67 13.74 -10.90
CA SER A 690 22.46 13.05 -11.35
C SER A 690 22.41 12.93 -12.87
N SER A 691 22.10 11.76 -13.44
CA SER A 691 22.22 11.51 -14.89
C SER A 691 21.30 12.35 -15.80
N LEU A 692 20.34 13.07 -15.21
CA LEU A 692 19.51 14.08 -15.89
C LEU A 692 20.16 15.48 -15.91
N GLU A 693 21.25 15.73 -15.18
CA GLU A 693 22.07 16.96 -15.25
C GLU A 693 22.75 17.18 -16.60
N THR A 694 22.85 16.14 -17.42
CA THR A 694 23.52 16.18 -18.73
C THR A 694 22.63 15.75 -19.89
N ALA A 695 21.38 15.33 -19.62
CA ALA A 695 20.43 14.93 -20.66
C ALA A 695 19.73 16.14 -21.28
N SER A 696 19.63 16.17 -22.61
CA SER A 696 18.80 17.13 -23.34
C SER A 696 17.42 16.54 -23.60
N LEU A 697 16.41 17.39 -23.52
CA LEU A 697 15.04 17.05 -23.89
C LEU A 697 14.67 17.84 -25.14
N GLU A 698 14.32 17.14 -26.21
CA GLU A 698 13.72 17.73 -27.40
C GLU A 698 12.20 17.55 -27.32
N LEU A 699 11.47 18.62 -27.60
CA LEU A 699 10.04 18.59 -27.88
C LEU A 699 9.87 18.90 -29.38
N ALA A 700 8.80 18.43 -30.03
CA ALA A 700 8.46 18.75 -31.44
C ALA A 700 7.04 19.30 -31.60
N ASN A 701 6.05 18.50 -31.21
CA ASN A 701 4.64 18.80 -31.46
C ASN A 701 3.82 18.73 -30.18
N ILE A 702 2.94 19.71 -29.97
CA ILE A 702 1.91 19.69 -28.92
C ILE A 702 0.56 19.83 -29.61
N ARG A 703 -0.30 18.82 -29.48
CA ARG A 703 -1.53 18.70 -30.28
C ARG A 703 -2.71 18.29 -29.40
N PHE A 704 -3.87 18.91 -29.56
CA PHE A 704 -5.12 18.33 -29.05
C PHE A 704 -5.64 17.29 -30.05
N CYS A 705 -6.08 16.15 -29.53
CA CYS A 705 -6.63 15.03 -30.27
C CYS A 705 -8.14 14.95 -30.04
N ARG A 706 -8.91 14.78 -31.10
CA ARG A 706 -10.36 14.52 -31.01
C ARG A 706 -10.66 13.07 -30.73
#